data_AF-A0A8T8LUB5-F1
#
_entry.id   AF-A0A8T8LUB5-F1
#
_cell.length_a   1.000
_cell.length_b   1.000
_cell.length_c   1.000
_cell.angle_alpha   90.00
_cell.angle_beta   90.00
_cell.angle_gamma   90.00
#
_symmetry.space_group_name_H-M   'P 1'
#
loop_
_entity.id
_entity.type
_entity.pdbx_description
1 polymer ?
#
loop_
_entity_poly.entity_id
_entity_poly.type
_entity_poly.pdbx_seq_one_letter_code
_entity_poly.pdbx_strand_id
1 'polypeptide(L)'
;MKDAFNTRHTSVKPLGHAIRAINRASCGALACYLATLGVAHAAPYVEAGQAGNAASWRSAEFNADWGLGAINADQAYAAGYSGKDIKLGIFDQPVYAPHPEFDSPNKVVNLVTSGIREYTDPYIPVKAGDAFRYDGAPSLDSGGKLGNHGTHVGGIAGGNRDGGPMHGVAYNAQIISADNGDPGPEDGIVLGNDGAVYQAGWNALVNSGARVINNSWGIGITDRFSKGGRDPAFPHFTVQDAQVQFDQIRQILGTRPGGAYQGAIDAARSGVVTIFAAGNDYNLNNPDAMAGLGYFVPEIAPNWLTVAALQQNPDAAAAATTPYTLSTFSSRCGYTASFCVSAPGTRIYSSVLNGTSLADLTVGWANKNGTSMAAPHVAGSMAVLMERFPYMTGAQVADVLKTTATDLGAPGVDALYGWGMINLGKAINGPSMFVTEADIPAEFRIDGAYGDSQFVADLPGVGAIVDAGKPTQRTCTGPQCGLDVWSNNISGHGGLTKQGIGTLVLTGANSYSGPTLVNQGRLAINGSLASAVTVNNGGILGGNGSVASLTANRGGTIAPGNSIGTLQVAGNLNLAPGSTYAVEFSPTASDRIVVGGTATVSGANMALSLENDNAALLSSNQTRSVLGQQFNVLQAAGGIQGQFGSVTDNYAFLDGNLNYTGTGVTLALERNGDSFASAAQTSNQRSVAQAAEQLGAGNSVYESVILSQDTASARRAFTQLSGEVHPAIATQLINDSRQLRDAVGDRLRVEGLYDQPVPGTEDNSVWVKALGAWGKNNGSSDSASSTSSLGGLLAGVDGLISEHTRLGVMAGYSDTSLSLGDDTHSRASADSYHLGAYIGHEQGALRLTAGASHSWHRIDVKRDLQFGAFSDRQKVKRDAQSSQVFTEAAYRLNLQPLALEPFANLAYVHFDSDSFTEKGGATALKGSDDTRDTVLSTLGMRAGNRFNLNDTQKLDVSATLGWQHNLSDTSSEQHLAFASAGNSFNVQSVSMDRDAAVVGARASLALGKDARINLDYNGLLGARDKTHGVGLSLDWQF
;
A
#
# COMPACT_ATOMS: atom_id res chain seq x y z
N MET A 1 -6.05 -37.99 -58.07
CA MET A 1 -4.92 -38.92 -58.19
C MET A 1 -4.23 -38.99 -56.83
N LYS A 2 -4.17 -40.21 -56.27
CA LYS A 2 -3.63 -40.54 -54.95
C LYS A 2 -2.10 -40.67 -55.01
N ASP A 3 -1.46 -40.26 -53.92
CA ASP A 3 -0.15 -40.67 -53.40
C ASP A 3 1.08 -40.62 -54.33
N ALA A 4 1.94 -39.63 -54.11
CA ALA A 4 3.30 -39.86 -53.59
C ALA A 4 4.09 -38.53 -53.50
N PHE A 5 4.49 -38.19 -52.27
CA PHE A 5 5.81 -37.69 -51.83
C PHE A 5 5.72 -36.64 -50.72
N ASN A 6 5.97 -37.16 -49.53
CA ASN A 6 6.27 -36.49 -48.28
C ASN A 6 7.73 -36.03 -48.30
N THR A 7 8.04 -34.77 -47.98
CA THR A 7 8.85 -34.42 -46.78
C THR A 7 8.90 -32.90 -46.55
N ARG A 8 9.09 -32.53 -45.29
CA ARG A 8 8.71 -31.29 -44.59
C ARG A 8 9.64 -30.06 -44.76
N HIS A 9 9.04 -28.90 -44.49
CA HIS A 9 9.58 -27.63 -43.91
C HIS A 9 10.62 -26.84 -44.75
N THR A 10 10.62 -25.51 -44.87
CA THR A 10 9.89 -24.41 -44.22
C THR A 10 10.04 -23.12 -45.05
N SER A 11 9.05 -22.24 -44.89
CA SER A 11 8.86 -20.86 -45.36
C SER A 11 10.10 -19.96 -45.57
N VAL A 12 10.18 -19.37 -46.76
CA VAL A 12 10.95 -18.16 -47.09
C VAL A 12 10.12 -16.91 -46.73
N LYS A 13 10.71 -15.97 -45.98
CA LYS A 13 10.26 -14.57 -45.89
C LYS A 13 11.44 -13.64 -46.20
N PRO A 14 11.28 -12.64 -47.09
CA PRO A 14 12.28 -11.63 -47.37
C PRO A 14 12.11 -10.33 -46.56
N LEU A 15 13.16 -9.52 -46.67
CA LEU A 15 13.50 -8.23 -46.06
C LEU A 15 12.42 -7.13 -46.02
N GLY A 16 12.53 -6.28 -44.98
CA GLY A 16 12.51 -4.81 -45.17
C GLY A 16 11.88 -3.96 -44.06
N HIS A 17 12.63 -3.62 -43.00
CA HIS A 17 13.10 -2.24 -42.68
C HIS A 17 13.32 -2.01 -41.17
N ALA A 18 14.58 -1.70 -40.86
CA ALA A 18 14.99 -0.97 -39.66
C ALA A 18 15.19 0.50 -40.06
N ILE A 19 14.62 1.44 -39.29
CA ILE A 19 15.19 2.75 -38.92
C ILE A 19 14.38 3.27 -37.72
N ARG A 20 15.10 3.53 -36.62
CA ARG A 20 14.83 4.36 -35.42
C ARG A 20 14.94 3.60 -34.11
N ALA A 21 16.15 3.58 -33.56
CA ALA A 21 16.43 4.10 -32.21
C ALA A 21 17.94 4.01 -31.97
N ILE A 22 18.61 5.15 -32.10
CA ILE A 22 19.90 5.39 -31.45
C ILE A 22 19.60 5.37 -29.96
N ASN A 23 20.23 4.47 -29.20
CA ASN A 23 20.45 4.73 -27.79
C ASN A 23 21.90 4.42 -27.39
N ARG A 24 22.54 5.46 -26.87
CA ARG A 24 23.89 5.52 -26.35
C ARG A 24 23.98 4.71 -25.06
N ALA A 25 24.41 3.45 -25.10
CA ALA A 25 24.68 2.72 -23.86
C ALA A 25 25.59 1.49 -24.05
N SER A 26 26.69 1.57 -24.81
CA SER A 26 27.56 0.38 -24.95
C SER A 26 29.05 0.63 -25.20
N CYS A 27 29.60 1.81 -24.91
CA CYS A 27 31.06 2.03 -24.97
C CYS A 27 31.69 2.57 -23.67
N GLY A 28 30.90 2.83 -22.62
CA GLY A 28 31.44 3.24 -21.31
C GLY A 28 31.72 2.09 -20.34
N ALA A 29 31.17 0.90 -20.59
CA ALA A 29 31.16 -0.20 -19.61
C ALA A 29 32.44 -1.07 -19.59
N LEU A 30 33.32 -0.94 -20.60
CA LEU A 30 34.51 -1.80 -20.69
C LEU A 30 35.80 -1.13 -20.17
N ALA A 31 35.79 0.18 -19.92
CA ALA A 31 36.96 0.92 -19.43
C ALA A 31 36.99 1.14 -17.90
N CYS A 32 35.87 0.92 -17.19
CA CYS A 32 35.83 0.97 -15.72
C CYS A 32 36.18 -0.35 -15.03
N TYR A 33 36.29 -1.46 -15.77
CA TYR A 33 36.54 -2.78 -15.19
C TYR A 33 38.02 -3.13 -14.93
N LEU A 34 38.96 -2.23 -15.27
CA LEU A 34 40.41 -2.47 -15.11
C LEU A 34 41.11 -1.52 -14.13
N ALA A 35 40.36 -0.73 -13.35
CA ALA A 35 40.91 0.25 -12.40
C ALA A 35 40.59 -0.01 -10.91
N THR A 36 40.16 -1.22 -10.53
CA THR A 36 39.79 -1.56 -9.12
C THR A 36 40.55 -2.76 -8.55
N LEU A 37 41.73 -3.09 -9.07
CA LEU A 37 42.65 -4.02 -8.41
C LEU A 37 43.55 -3.24 -7.45
N GLY A 38 43.07 -3.03 -6.21
CA GLY A 38 43.94 -2.47 -5.18
C GLY A 38 43.29 -1.91 -3.92
N VAL A 39 42.28 -2.54 -3.32
CA VAL A 39 42.11 -2.59 -1.85
C VAL A 39 41.25 -3.82 -1.53
N ALA A 40 41.78 -4.80 -0.79
CA ALA A 40 40.95 -5.85 -0.22
C ALA A 40 40.18 -5.25 0.97
N HIS A 41 38.97 -4.74 0.72
CA HIS A 41 37.99 -4.58 1.79
C HIS A 41 37.43 -5.97 2.10
N ALA A 42 37.37 -6.33 3.39
CA ALA A 42 36.62 -7.48 3.85
C ALA A 42 35.19 -7.41 3.28
N ALA A 43 34.67 -8.54 2.79
CA ALA A 43 33.27 -8.59 2.39
C ALA A 43 32.41 -8.16 3.60
N PRO A 44 31.45 -7.23 3.43
CA PRO A 44 30.57 -6.85 4.53
C PRO A 44 29.87 -8.12 5.04
N TYR A 45 29.81 -8.27 6.37
CA TYR A 45 29.11 -9.37 7.02
C TYR A 45 27.70 -9.50 6.44
N VAL A 46 27.35 -10.70 5.98
CA VAL A 46 26.02 -11.02 5.46
C VAL A 46 25.24 -11.69 6.58
N GLU A 47 24.14 -11.05 6.98
CA GLU A 47 23.21 -11.52 7.99
C GLU A 47 22.79 -12.98 7.72
N ALA A 48 23.15 -13.88 8.64
CA ALA A 48 22.85 -15.32 8.50
C ALA A 48 21.42 -15.69 8.94
N GLY A 49 20.71 -14.76 9.60
CA GLY A 49 19.36 -14.95 10.10
C GLY A 49 18.32 -14.97 8.98
N GLN A 50 17.34 -15.86 9.10
CA GLN A 50 16.19 -15.97 8.20
C GLN A 50 14.92 -15.54 8.94
N ALA A 51 14.16 -14.63 8.32
CA ALA A 51 12.85 -14.23 8.84
C ALA A 51 11.94 -15.45 9.05
N GLY A 52 11.22 -15.47 10.18
CA GLY A 52 10.35 -16.57 10.58
C GLY A 52 11.05 -17.83 11.07
N ASN A 53 12.39 -17.89 11.09
CA ASN A 53 13.15 -19.07 11.54
C ASN A 53 14.10 -18.73 12.69
N ALA A 54 13.62 -18.77 13.93
CA ALA A 54 14.41 -18.45 15.13
C ALA A 54 15.74 -19.22 15.25
N ALA A 55 15.77 -20.51 14.86
CA ALA A 55 16.98 -21.31 14.96
C ALA A 55 18.14 -20.76 14.11
N SER A 56 17.83 -20.11 12.97
CA SER A 56 18.84 -19.48 12.10
C SER A 56 19.55 -18.27 12.72
N TRP A 57 19.01 -17.71 13.81
CA TRP A 57 19.59 -16.55 14.49
C TRP A 57 20.63 -16.92 15.55
N ARG A 58 20.77 -18.21 15.89
CA ARG A 58 21.67 -18.74 16.92
C ARG A 58 23.10 -18.92 16.40
N SER A 59 23.71 -17.85 15.92
CA SER A 59 25.11 -17.80 15.47
C SER A 59 26.10 -18.02 16.63
N ALA A 60 27.39 -18.18 16.33
CA ALA A 60 28.44 -18.21 17.36
C ALA A 60 28.43 -16.95 18.23
N GLU A 61 28.27 -15.79 17.59
CA GLU A 61 28.09 -14.47 18.21
C GLU A 61 26.88 -14.42 19.14
N PHE A 62 25.72 -14.97 18.73
CA PHE A 62 24.52 -15.08 19.59
C PHE A 62 24.77 -15.99 20.80
N ASN A 63 25.44 -17.12 20.60
CA ASN A 63 25.69 -18.08 21.67
C ASN A 63 26.82 -17.67 22.62
N ALA A 64 27.54 -16.57 22.32
CA ALA A 64 28.60 -16.05 23.17
C ALA A 64 28.03 -15.50 24.50
N ASP A 65 26.82 -14.94 24.46
CA ASP A 65 26.03 -14.61 25.64
C ASP A 65 24.83 -15.57 25.76
N TRP A 66 24.89 -16.46 26.75
CA TRP A 66 23.81 -17.41 27.02
C TRP A 66 22.48 -16.70 27.34
N GLY A 67 22.54 -15.45 27.81
CA GLY A 67 21.39 -14.67 28.19
C GLY A 67 20.43 -14.41 27.03
N LEU A 68 20.95 -14.24 25.82
CA LEU A 68 20.15 -14.06 24.60
C LEU A 68 19.23 -15.25 24.33
N GLY A 69 19.75 -16.47 24.51
CA GLY A 69 18.97 -17.70 24.39
C GLY A 69 17.97 -17.85 25.54
N ALA A 70 18.36 -17.53 26.77
CA ALA A 70 17.49 -17.65 27.94
C ALA A 70 16.23 -16.78 27.87
N ILE A 71 16.37 -15.56 27.32
CA ILE A 71 15.24 -14.63 27.16
C ILE A 71 14.48 -14.82 25.84
N ASN A 72 14.84 -15.82 25.03
CA ASN A 72 14.26 -16.10 23.71
C ASN A 72 14.37 -14.91 22.73
N ALA A 73 15.52 -14.23 22.68
CA ALA A 73 15.73 -13.07 21.80
C ALA A 73 15.72 -13.45 20.30
N ASP A 74 16.11 -14.69 19.99
CA ASP A 74 16.06 -15.26 18.64
C ASP A 74 14.67 -15.24 17.99
N GLN A 75 13.61 -15.37 18.80
CA GLN A 75 12.22 -15.27 18.33
C GLN A 75 11.88 -13.85 17.88
N ALA A 76 12.37 -12.83 18.61
CA ALA A 76 12.16 -11.43 18.24
C ALA A 76 12.90 -11.07 16.96
N TYR A 77 14.14 -11.54 16.81
CA TYR A 77 14.94 -11.32 15.61
C TYR A 77 14.31 -12.00 14.39
N ALA A 78 13.82 -13.23 14.54
CA ALA A 78 13.07 -13.91 13.48
C ALA A 78 11.78 -13.19 13.09
N ALA A 79 11.15 -12.47 14.02
CA ALA A 79 10.00 -11.62 13.75
C ALA A 79 10.37 -10.22 13.20
N GLY A 80 11.67 -9.93 13.07
CA GLY A 80 12.20 -8.71 12.47
C GLY A 80 12.46 -7.55 13.44
N TYR A 81 12.39 -7.77 14.75
CA TYR A 81 12.60 -6.75 15.77
C TYR A 81 14.01 -6.85 16.37
N SER A 82 14.72 -5.72 16.46
CA SER A 82 16.14 -5.68 16.84
C SER A 82 16.53 -4.46 17.69
N GLY A 83 15.53 -3.67 18.12
CA GLY A 83 15.69 -2.38 18.78
C GLY A 83 15.90 -1.21 17.81
N LYS A 84 15.61 -1.41 16.52
CA LYS A 84 15.85 -0.41 15.48
C LYS A 84 15.07 0.87 15.76
N ASP A 85 15.72 2.01 15.48
CA ASP A 85 15.18 3.37 15.66
C ASP A 85 14.83 3.72 17.12
N ILE A 86 15.29 2.93 18.09
CA ILE A 86 15.15 3.22 19.52
C ILE A 86 16.45 3.79 20.08
N LYS A 87 16.31 4.87 20.86
CA LYS A 87 17.38 5.44 21.68
C LYS A 87 17.31 4.82 23.08
N LEU A 88 18.34 4.05 23.42
CA LEU A 88 18.51 3.39 24.71
C LEU A 88 19.56 4.17 25.51
N GLY A 89 19.15 4.72 26.66
CA GLY A 89 20.03 5.44 27.57
C GLY A 89 20.86 4.50 28.43
N ILE A 90 22.16 4.75 28.56
CA ILE A 90 23.04 4.13 29.56
C ILE A 90 23.53 5.25 30.47
N PHE A 91 23.15 5.20 31.75
CA PHE A 91 23.64 6.12 32.76
C PHE A 91 24.56 5.40 33.74
N ASP A 92 25.85 5.48 33.45
CA ASP A 92 26.91 4.67 34.05
C ASP A 92 28.27 5.36 33.80
N GLN A 93 29.38 4.68 34.05
CA GLN A 93 30.67 4.97 33.40
C GLN A 93 30.50 5.08 31.87
N PRO A 94 31.39 5.79 31.16
CA PRO A 94 31.19 6.05 29.75
C PRO A 94 31.24 4.76 28.91
N VAL A 95 30.30 4.64 27.96
CA VAL A 95 30.38 3.63 26.91
C VAL A 95 31.44 4.09 25.91
N TYR A 96 32.52 3.34 25.75
CA TYR A 96 33.63 3.72 24.87
C TYR A 96 33.25 3.49 23.39
N ALA A 97 32.73 4.54 22.75
CA ALA A 97 32.27 4.52 21.36
C ALA A 97 33.29 3.96 20.35
N PRO A 98 34.62 4.17 20.47
CA PRO A 98 35.61 3.59 19.55
C PRO A 98 35.83 2.07 19.69
N HIS A 99 35.14 1.39 20.61
CA HIS A 99 35.24 -0.06 20.71
C HIS A 99 34.70 -0.74 19.43
N PRO A 100 35.37 -1.75 18.85
CA PRO A 100 34.95 -2.40 17.60
C PRO A 100 33.50 -2.94 17.62
N GLU A 101 33.06 -3.44 18.77
CA GLU A 101 31.67 -3.83 19.05
C GLU A 101 30.61 -2.75 18.73
N PHE A 102 31.02 -1.48 18.59
CA PHE A 102 30.14 -0.34 18.31
C PHE A 102 30.47 0.40 17.01
N ASP A 103 31.23 -0.19 16.08
CA ASP A 103 31.75 0.48 14.87
C ASP A 103 30.67 0.91 13.84
N SER A 104 29.38 0.71 14.16
CA SER A 104 28.29 1.14 13.29
C SER A 104 28.09 2.66 13.38
N PRO A 105 27.74 3.35 12.28
CA PRO A 105 27.54 4.79 12.30
C PRO A 105 26.52 5.22 13.36
N ASN A 106 26.90 6.19 14.20
CA ASN A 106 26.07 6.73 15.29
C ASN A 106 25.60 5.69 16.32
N LYS A 107 26.31 4.57 16.46
CA LYS A 107 25.93 3.49 17.37
C LYS A 107 25.90 3.93 18.83
N VAL A 108 26.96 4.61 19.26
CA VAL A 108 27.08 5.21 20.59
C VAL A 108 27.21 6.71 20.44
N VAL A 109 26.35 7.45 21.16
CA VAL A 109 26.45 8.91 21.30
C VAL A 109 26.72 9.20 22.77
N ASN A 110 27.95 9.61 23.08
CA ASN A 110 28.30 10.10 24.41
C ASN A 110 27.84 11.55 24.56
N LEU A 111 26.93 11.79 25.50
CA LEU A 111 26.44 13.12 25.83
C LEU A 111 27.49 13.86 26.65
N VAL A 112 27.72 15.13 26.30
CA VAL A 112 28.62 16.00 27.05
C VAL A 112 27.85 16.65 28.20
N THR A 113 28.26 16.38 29.43
CA THR A 113 27.69 17.00 30.65
C THR A 113 28.77 17.80 31.37
N SER A 114 28.40 18.92 31.98
CA SER A 114 29.35 19.75 32.73
C SER A 114 28.65 20.63 33.76
N GLY A 115 29.37 21.05 34.79
CA GLY A 115 28.84 21.87 35.86
C GLY A 115 29.84 22.07 37.00
N ILE A 116 29.31 22.42 38.17
CA ILE A 116 30.08 22.57 39.41
C ILE A 116 29.58 21.51 40.40
N ARG A 117 30.51 20.80 41.01
CA ARG A 117 30.24 19.77 42.03
C ARG A 117 29.65 20.40 43.29
N GLU A 118 28.71 19.69 43.91
CA GLU A 118 28.06 20.10 45.16
C GLU A 118 28.46 19.18 46.32
N TYR A 119 29.11 18.06 46.04
CA TYR A 119 29.54 17.08 47.02
C TYR A 119 31.08 16.96 47.07
N THR A 120 31.60 16.78 48.28
CA THR A 120 33.01 16.42 48.48
C THR A 120 33.08 14.93 48.78
N ASP A 121 33.64 14.17 47.86
CA ASP A 121 33.76 12.73 48.03
C ASP A 121 34.96 12.39 48.94
N PRO A 122 34.77 11.61 50.01
CA PRO A 122 35.86 11.24 50.91
C PRO A 122 36.82 10.19 50.32
N TYR A 123 36.47 9.51 49.22
CA TYR A 123 37.19 8.37 48.66
C TYR A 123 37.89 8.66 47.33
N ILE A 124 37.43 9.69 46.59
CA ILE A 124 38.08 10.14 45.35
C ILE A 124 38.49 11.61 45.44
N PRO A 125 39.53 12.08 44.71
CA PRO A 125 40.10 13.41 44.89
C PRO A 125 39.26 14.52 44.22
N VAL A 126 37.98 14.64 44.58
CA VAL A 126 37.05 15.67 44.10
C VAL A 126 36.37 16.39 45.27
N LYS A 127 36.11 17.69 45.11
CA LYS A 127 35.55 18.55 46.17
C LYS A 127 34.34 19.34 45.67
N ALA A 128 33.46 19.69 46.59
CA ALA A 128 32.40 20.65 46.33
C ALA A 128 33.02 21.99 45.86
N GLY A 129 32.49 22.54 44.77
CA GLY A 129 33.04 23.71 44.08
C GLY A 129 33.96 23.39 42.90
N ASP A 130 34.44 22.15 42.76
CA ASP A 130 35.23 21.75 41.60
C ASP A 130 34.36 21.73 40.33
N ALA A 131 34.91 22.17 39.20
CA ALA A 131 34.25 22.01 37.92
C ALA A 131 34.31 20.53 37.47
N PHE A 132 33.24 20.04 36.87
CA PHE A 132 33.23 18.74 36.20
C PHE A 132 32.86 18.88 34.73
N ARG A 133 33.40 17.99 33.91
CA ARG A 133 33.04 17.81 32.51
C ARG A 133 33.23 16.34 32.16
N TYR A 134 32.20 15.73 31.61
CA TYR A 134 32.25 14.39 31.03
C TYR A 134 31.90 14.48 29.55
N ASP A 135 32.74 13.88 28.70
CA ASP A 135 32.60 13.91 27.24
C ASP A 135 32.71 12.51 26.61
N GLY A 136 32.62 11.46 27.42
CA GLY A 136 32.72 10.07 27.00
C GLY A 136 34.15 9.50 27.05
N ALA A 137 35.16 10.30 27.40
CA ALA A 137 36.50 9.79 27.64
C ALA A 137 36.53 8.86 28.88
N PRO A 138 37.08 7.64 28.78
CA PRO A 138 37.25 6.76 29.93
C PRO A 138 38.05 7.41 31.06
N SER A 139 37.52 7.38 32.28
CA SER A 139 38.20 7.81 33.50
C SER A 139 38.78 6.63 34.27
N LEU A 140 39.67 6.91 35.24
CA LEU A 140 40.15 5.88 36.16
C LEU A 140 39.08 5.52 37.19
N ASP A 141 39.00 4.23 37.52
CA ASP A 141 38.28 3.69 38.66
C ASP A 141 39.09 3.85 39.95
N SER A 142 38.48 3.48 41.09
CA SER A 142 39.10 3.51 42.41
C SER A 142 40.34 2.61 42.54
N GLY A 143 40.49 1.63 41.65
CA GLY A 143 41.63 0.71 41.56
C GLY A 143 42.78 1.20 40.67
N GLY A 144 42.67 2.41 40.09
CA GLY A 144 43.68 3.00 39.20
C GLY A 144 43.71 2.38 37.80
N LYS A 145 42.64 1.71 37.37
CA LYS A 145 42.47 1.18 36.01
C LYS A 145 41.42 2.00 35.27
N LEU A 146 41.42 1.95 33.95
CA LEU A 146 40.33 2.55 33.18
C LEU A 146 38.99 1.87 33.49
N GLY A 147 38.01 2.67 33.88
CA GLY A 147 36.63 2.23 34.05
C GLY A 147 36.10 1.62 32.75
N ASN A 148 35.60 0.40 32.84
CA ASN A 148 35.09 -0.35 31.70
C ASN A 148 33.68 -0.90 31.94
N HIS A 149 33.03 -0.50 33.04
CA HIS A 149 31.74 -1.03 33.44
C HIS A 149 30.64 -0.65 32.45
N GLY A 150 30.49 0.64 32.16
CA GLY A 150 29.51 1.14 31.19
C GLY A 150 29.73 0.59 29.78
N THR A 151 30.97 0.37 29.35
CA THR A 151 31.27 -0.29 28.06
C THR A 151 30.71 -1.71 28.02
N HIS A 152 30.88 -2.50 29.09
CA HIS A 152 30.34 -3.86 29.19
C HIS A 152 28.81 -3.87 29.21
N VAL A 153 28.19 -2.97 29.97
CA VAL A 153 26.74 -2.76 30.01
C VAL A 153 26.20 -2.38 28.63
N GLY A 154 26.87 -1.45 27.93
CA GLY A 154 26.51 -1.03 26.58
C GLY A 154 26.57 -2.17 25.56
N GLY A 155 27.58 -3.04 25.66
CA GLY A 155 27.70 -4.22 24.79
C GLY A 155 26.53 -5.20 24.98
N ILE A 156 26.09 -5.44 26.23
CA ILE A 156 24.93 -6.31 26.51
C ILE A 156 23.64 -5.70 25.98
N ALA A 157 23.42 -4.41 26.25
CA ALA A 157 22.20 -3.73 25.87
C ALA A 157 22.04 -3.65 24.34
N GLY A 158 23.13 -3.35 23.63
CA GLY A 158 23.07 -3.16 22.20
C GLY A 158 24.43 -3.15 21.49
N GLY A 159 25.36 -4.05 21.79
CA GLY A 159 26.50 -4.31 20.89
C GLY A 159 26.04 -4.67 19.47
N ASN A 160 26.84 -4.35 18.45
CA ASN A 160 26.50 -4.63 17.06
C ASN A 160 26.35 -6.12 16.81
N ARG A 161 25.57 -6.48 15.79
CA ARG A 161 25.55 -7.82 15.23
C ARG A 161 26.27 -7.80 13.90
N ASP A 162 27.54 -8.19 13.90
CA ASP A 162 28.45 -8.04 12.76
C ASP A 162 29.31 -9.29 12.50
N GLY A 163 29.01 -10.40 13.18
CA GLY A 163 29.79 -11.63 13.11
C GLY A 163 31.04 -11.61 13.98
N GLY A 164 31.16 -10.60 14.84
CA GLY A 164 32.21 -10.46 15.84
C GLY A 164 32.05 -11.41 17.04
N PRO A 165 32.70 -11.07 18.17
CA PRO A 165 32.74 -11.96 19.34
C PRO A 165 31.44 -12.08 20.12
N MET A 166 30.56 -11.07 20.10
CA MET A 166 29.25 -11.06 20.76
C MET A 166 28.34 -10.05 20.07
N HIS A 167 27.07 -9.97 20.49
CA HIS A 167 26.18 -8.87 20.14
C HIS A 167 25.23 -8.59 21.30
N GLY A 168 24.65 -7.38 21.34
CA GLY A 168 23.67 -7.02 22.37
C GLY A 168 22.25 -7.50 22.06
N VAL A 169 21.34 -7.38 23.05
CA VAL A 169 19.91 -7.71 22.88
C VAL A 169 19.25 -6.81 21.84
N ALA A 170 19.50 -5.50 21.89
CA ALA A 170 18.99 -4.52 20.93
C ALA A 170 20.10 -4.07 19.98
N TYR A 171 20.64 -5.00 19.19
CA TYR A 171 21.83 -4.75 18.37
C TYR A 171 21.65 -3.66 17.30
N ASN A 172 20.42 -3.24 16.97
CA ASN A 172 20.14 -2.10 16.08
C ASN A 172 19.68 -0.82 16.81
N ALA A 173 19.63 -0.82 18.14
CA ALA A 173 19.37 0.40 18.91
C ALA A 173 20.57 1.35 18.91
N GLN A 174 20.29 2.64 19.03
CA GLN A 174 21.29 3.67 19.31
C GLN A 174 21.48 3.78 20.82
N ILE A 175 22.72 3.66 21.27
CA ILE A 175 23.10 3.85 22.66
C ILE A 175 23.36 5.34 22.90
N ILE A 176 22.64 5.95 23.83
CA ILE A 176 22.90 7.29 24.33
C ILE A 176 23.54 7.15 25.71
N SER A 177 24.82 7.47 25.83
CA SER A 177 25.57 7.31 27.08
C SER A 177 25.75 8.66 27.75
N ALA A 178 25.40 8.75 29.03
CA ALA A 178 25.83 9.85 29.90
C ALA A 178 26.69 9.28 31.01
N ASP A 179 27.78 9.97 31.33
CA ASP A 179 28.64 9.62 32.45
C ASP A 179 28.00 10.14 33.74
N ASN A 180 27.75 9.26 34.70
CA ASN A 180 27.25 9.62 36.03
C ASN A 180 28.36 10.10 36.97
N GLY A 181 29.62 10.07 36.51
CA GLY A 181 30.78 10.54 37.25
C GLY A 181 31.19 9.65 38.41
N ASP A 182 30.67 8.43 38.42
CA ASP A 182 30.73 7.49 39.50
C ASP A 182 31.83 6.43 39.25
N PRO A 183 32.92 6.41 40.04
CA PRO A 183 33.82 5.25 40.10
C PRO A 183 33.25 4.11 40.97
N GLY A 184 32.04 4.28 41.53
CA GLY A 184 31.31 3.39 42.43
C GLY A 184 31.15 4.00 43.83
N PRO A 185 29.95 4.09 44.42
CA PRO A 185 29.75 4.31 45.85
C PRO A 185 29.42 2.94 46.44
N GLU A 186 30.44 2.09 46.58
CA GLU A 186 30.29 0.69 47.00
C GLU A 186 30.15 0.55 48.53
N ASP A 187 30.31 1.64 49.28
CA ASP A 187 30.45 1.63 50.75
C ASP A 187 29.20 2.10 51.51
N GLY A 188 28.05 2.16 50.84
CA GLY A 188 26.76 2.44 51.47
C GLY A 188 26.51 3.91 51.87
N ILE A 189 27.28 4.87 51.34
CA ILE A 189 27.06 6.29 51.63
C ILE A 189 25.79 6.79 50.93
N VAL A 190 24.68 6.73 51.66
CA VAL A 190 23.33 7.11 51.17
C VAL A 190 23.25 8.54 50.62
N LEU A 191 24.09 9.47 51.09
CA LEU A 191 24.11 10.88 50.63
C LEU A 191 25.34 11.22 49.77
N GLY A 192 26.05 10.20 49.27
CA GLY A 192 27.35 10.36 48.62
C GLY A 192 27.31 10.74 47.13
N ASN A 193 26.13 10.74 46.50
CA ASN A 193 26.02 11.03 45.08
C ASN A 193 26.06 12.55 44.83
N ASP A 194 26.95 13.01 43.94
CA ASP A 194 26.99 14.42 43.56
C ASP A 194 25.75 14.81 42.74
N GLY A 195 24.76 15.41 43.40
CA GLY A 195 23.49 15.74 42.78
C GLY A 195 23.59 16.64 41.54
N ALA A 196 24.63 17.49 41.42
CA ALA A 196 24.82 18.33 40.23
C ALA A 196 25.30 17.53 39.01
N VAL A 197 26.20 16.55 39.23
CA VAL A 197 26.62 15.61 38.17
C VAL A 197 25.44 14.79 37.69
N TYR A 198 24.72 14.17 38.63
CA TYR A 198 23.63 13.27 38.24
C TYR A 198 22.47 13.99 37.58
N GLN A 199 22.09 15.17 38.08
CA GLN A 199 21.02 15.97 37.47
C GLN A 199 21.38 16.38 36.02
N ALA A 200 22.63 16.71 35.75
CA ALA A 200 23.08 17.03 34.39
C ALA A 200 22.94 15.81 33.46
N GLY A 201 23.34 14.63 33.92
CA GLY A 201 23.20 13.37 33.18
C GLY A 201 21.75 12.99 32.89
N TRP A 202 20.88 12.98 33.91
CA TRP A 202 19.45 12.71 33.75
C TRP A 202 18.78 13.65 32.75
N ASN A 203 19.00 14.95 32.91
CA ASN A 203 18.44 15.95 32.00
C ASN A 203 18.92 15.74 30.56
N ALA A 204 20.21 15.43 30.37
CA ALA A 204 20.77 15.20 29.03
C ALA A 204 20.17 13.95 28.38
N LEU A 205 20.03 12.85 29.13
CA LEU A 205 19.43 11.60 28.64
C LEU A 205 17.95 11.79 28.27
N VAL A 206 17.15 12.43 29.12
CA VAL A 206 15.74 12.71 28.84
C VAL A 206 15.61 13.61 27.61
N ASN A 207 16.41 14.68 27.52
CA ASN A 207 16.39 15.61 26.37
C ASN A 207 16.88 14.99 25.06
N SER A 208 17.63 13.88 25.12
CA SER A 208 18.07 13.15 23.92
C SER A 208 16.92 12.42 23.20
N GLY A 209 15.78 12.25 23.88
CA GLY A 209 14.65 11.43 23.43
C GLY A 209 14.79 9.95 23.75
N ALA A 210 15.67 9.57 24.69
CA ALA A 210 15.74 8.20 25.18
C ALA A 210 14.42 7.81 25.84
N ARG A 211 13.89 6.64 25.49
CA ARG A 211 12.61 6.13 26.03
C ARG A 211 12.81 5.14 27.18
N VAL A 212 14.01 4.58 27.28
CA VAL A 212 14.44 3.66 28.32
C VAL A 212 15.84 4.05 28.76
N ILE A 213 16.11 4.03 30.07
CA ILE A 213 17.42 4.32 30.65
C ILE A 213 17.81 3.18 31.58
N ASN A 214 18.96 2.57 31.32
CA ASN A 214 19.59 1.57 32.16
C ASN A 214 20.51 2.21 33.20
N ASN A 215 20.41 1.74 34.45
CA ASN A 215 21.25 2.14 35.56
C ASN A 215 21.79 0.89 36.25
N SER A 216 23.11 0.78 36.33
CA SER A 216 23.80 -0.36 36.94
C SER A 216 24.62 0.05 38.17
N TRP A 217 24.15 1.08 38.87
CA TRP A 217 24.68 1.65 40.11
C TRP A 217 23.57 1.73 41.17
N GLY A 218 23.96 1.92 42.44
CA GLY A 218 23.05 2.00 43.59
C GLY A 218 23.66 2.85 44.70
N ILE A 219 23.02 2.86 45.87
CA ILE A 219 23.53 3.57 47.05
C ILE A 219 24.13 2.61 48.10
N GLY A 220 23.97 1.30 47.90
CA GLY A 220 24.52 0.25 48.74
C GLY A 220 23.83 0.12 50.10
N ILE A 221 24.22 -0.90 50.88
CA ILE A 221 23.68 -1.15 52.22
C ILE A 221 24.84 -1.26 53.25
N THR A 222 24.92 -0.33 54.21
CA THR A 222 26.12 -0.09 55.05
C THR A 222 26.40 -1.11 56.15
N ASP A 223 25.40 -1.52 56.94
CA ASP A 223 25.69 -1.96 58.32
C ASP A 223 25.34 -3.42 58.66
N ARG A 224 24.45 -4.09 57.93
CA ARG A 224 24.00 -5.46 58.28
C ARG A 224 24.90 -6.58 57.75
N PHE A 225 25.77 -6.30 56.77
CA PHE A 225 26.63 -7.33 56.18
C PHE A 225 27.69 -7.92 57.09
N SER A 226 28.22 -7.12 58.01
CA SER A 226 29.20 -7.58 59.00
C SER A 226 28.65 -8.68 59.94
N LYS A 227 27.33 -8.93 59.91
CA LYS A 227 26.62 -9.91 60.74
C LYS A 227 25.98 -11.04 59.92
N GLY A 228 26.67 -11.57 58.90
CA GLY A 228 26.31 -12.88 58.33
C GLY A 228 25.30 -12.88 57.18
N GLY A 229 25.25 -11.86 56.31
CA GLY A 229 24.29 -11.72 55.21
C GLY A 229 24.20 -12.83 54.14
N ARG A 230 24.95 -13.93 54.29
CA ARG A 230 24.86 -15.17 53.50
C ARG A 230 24.20 -16.33 54.26
N ASP A 231 24.00 -16.17 55.57
CA ASP A 231 23.42 -17.16 56.47
C ASP A 231 21.94 -16.84 56.68
N PRO A 232 21.02 -17.75 56.30
CA PRO A 232 19.58 -17.60 56.52
C PRO A 232 19.16 -17.35 57.98
N ALA A 233 20.04 -17.64 58.96
CA ALA A 233 19.76 -17.45 60.38
C ALA A 233 20.01 -16.00 60.88
N PHE A 234 20.61 -15.13 60.06
CA PHE A 234 20.97 -13.76 60.46
C PHE A 234 20.04 -12.71 59.85
N PRO A 235 19.92 -11.50 60.46
CA PRO A 235 19.07 -10.43 59.91
C PRO A 235 19.55 -9.94 58.53
N HIS A 236 18.62 -9.82 57.60
CA HIS A 236 18.85 -9.29 56.26
C HIS A 236 18.34 -7.85 56.14
N PHE A 237 18.67 -7.17 55.05
CA PHE A 237 18.15 -5.86 54.69
C PHE A 237 16.67 -5.98 54.30
N THR A 238 15.83 -5.26 55.03
CA THR A 238 14.35 -5.33 54.95
C THR A 238 13.76 -4.07 54.30
N VAL A 239 12.46 -4.09 54.00
CA VAL A 239 11.74 -2.89 53.54
C VAL A 239 11.80 -1.76 54.58
N GLN A 240 11.84 -2.08 55.88
CA GLN A 240 11.98 -1.07 56.93
C GLN A 240 13.35 -0.39 56.87
N ASP A 241 14.41 -1.14 56.54
CA ASP A 241 15.75 -0.55 56.38
C ASP A 241 15.81 0.34 55.12
N ALA A 242 15.18 -0.11 54.03
CA ALA A 242 15.03 0.69 52.81
C ALA A 242 14.23 1.99 53.07
N GLN A 243 13.19 1.93 53.91
CA GLN A 243 12.45 3.13 54.33
C GLN A 243 13.35 4.13 55.05
N VAL A 244 14.26 3.65 55.92
CA VAL A 244 15.22 4.54 56.60
C VAL A 244 16.17 5.21 55.60
N GLN A 245 16.67 4.47 54.61
CA GLN A 245 17.48 5.06 53.54
C GLN A 245 16.68 6.11 52.74
N PHE A 246 15.43 5.80 52.39
CA PHE A 246 14.56 6.75 51.69
C PHE A 246 14.29 8.01 52.52
N ASP A 247 14.04 7.88 53.82
CA ASP A 247 13.79 9.02 54.72
C ASP A 247 15.00 9.99 54.79
N GLN A 248 16.23 9.47 54.65
CA GLN A 248 17.44 10.29 54.57
C GLN A 248 17.48 11.09 53.26
N ILE A 249 17.20 10.44 52.13
CA ILE A 249 17.19 11.07 50.80
C ILE A 249 16.01 12.04 50.64
N ARG A 250 14.87 11.75 51.27
CA ARG A 250 13.64 12.54 51.16
C ARG A 250 13.86 14.02 51.49
N GLN A 251 14.81 14.32 52.39
CA GLN A 251 15.13 15.69 52.82
C GLN A 251 15.79 16.53 51.73
N ILE A 252 16.40 15.90 50.72
CA ILE A 252 17.12 16.58 49.64
C ILE A 252 16.37 16.52 48.29
N LEU A 253 15.24 15.82 48.19
CA LEU A 253 14.41 15.80 46.97
C LEU A 253 13.96 17.21 46.57
N GLY A 254 13.93 17.48 45.27
CA GLY A 254 13.66 18.82 44.71
C GLY A 254 14.80 19.83 44.85
N THR A 255 15.93 19.46 45.45
CA THR A 255 17.13 20.31 45.55
C THR A 255 18.23 19.82 44.61
N ARG A 256 19.25 20.66 44.37
CA ARG A 256 20.42 20.28 43.57
C ARG A 256 21.21 19.12 44.18
N PRO A 257 21.46 19.06 45.51
CA PRO A 257 22.00 17.86 46.17
C PRO A 257 21.18 16.58 45.94
N GLY A 258 19.85 16.67 45.88
CA GLY A 258 18.97 15.52 45.57
C GLY A 258 18.89 15.14 44.10
N GLY A 259 19.71 15.74 43.23
CA GLY A 259 19.61 15.61 41.77
C GLY A 259 19.72 14.18 41.23
N ALA A 260 20.41 13.26 41.94
CA ALA A 260 20.48 11.86 41.56
C ALA A 260 19.11 11.15 41.64
N TYR A 261 18.40 11.34 42.75
CA TYR A 261 17.10 10.71 43.02
C TYR A 261 15.98 11.47 42.32
N GLN A 262 16.01 12.80 42.40
CA GLN A 262 15.00 13.65 41.78
C GLN A 262 15.04 13.52 40.26
N GLY A 263 16.23 13.46 39.65
CA GLY A 263 16.37 13.25 38.21
C GLY A 263 15.80 11.89 37.74
N ALA A 264 16.00 10.83 38.51
CA ALA A 264 15.43 9.52 38.22
C ALA A 264 13.89 9.53 38.34
N ILE A 265 13.36 10.17 39.38
CA ILE A 265 11.92 10.38 39.58
C ILE A 265 11.33 11.18 38.41
N ASP A 266 11.98 12.28 38.01
CA ASP A 266 11.51 13.15 36.93
C ASP A 266 11.56 12.46 35.57
N ALA A 267 12.59 11.64 35.31
CA ALA A 267 12.66 10.80 34.12
C ALA A 267 11.47 9.84 34.04
N ALA A 268 11.20 9.09 35.12
CA ALA A 268 10.07 8.16 35.17
C ALA A 268 8.71 8.87 35.06
N ARG A 269 8.53 10.03 35.69
CA ARG A 269 7.32 10.88 35.53
C ARG A 269 7.11 11.39 34.11
N SER A 270 8.20 11.57 33.35
CA SER A 270 8.12 12.01 31.95
C SER A 270 7.73 10.89 30.97
N GLY A 271 7.57 9.65 31.45
CA GLY A 271 7.22 8.47 30.64
C GLY A 271 8.43 7.68 30.12
N VAL A 272 9.64 8.01 30.59
CA VAL A 272 10.86 7.26 30.30
C VAL A 272 10.97 6.08 31.26
N VAL A 273 11.11 4.86 30.73
CA VAL A 273 11.27 3.68 31.57
C VAL A 273 12.66 3.66 32.18
N THR A 274 12.73 3.63 33.50
CA THR A 274 13.98 3.68 34.25
C THR A 274 14.23 2.32 34.89
N ILE A 275 15.37 1.71 34.54
CA ILE A 275 15.74 0.36 34.95
C ILE A 275 16.91 0.45 35.91
N PHE A 276 16.80 -0.22 37.05
CA PHE A 276 17.84 -0.29 38.07
C PHE A 276 18.19 -1.74 38.41
N ALA A 277 19.49 -2.02 38.49
CA ALA A 277 20.01 -3.25 39.08
C ALA A 277 19.54 -3.38 40.55
N ALA A 278 19.15 -4.58 40.97
CA ALA A 278 18.63 -4.81 42.32
C ALA A 278 19.70 -4.69 43.44
N GLY A 279 20.99 -4.67 43.09
CA GLY A 279 22.11 -4.73 44.03
C GLY A 279 22.81 -6.09 44.04
N ASN A 280 24.01 -6.15 44.59
CA ASN A 280 24.84 -7.36 44.66
C ASN A 280 25.01 -7.82 46.11
N ASP A 281 23.88 -7.82 46.83
CA ASP A 281 23.83 -7.93 48.28
C ASP A 281 23.47 -9.36 48.74
N TYR A 282 23.76 -10.37 47.93
CA TYR A 282 23.34 -11.77 48.13
C TYR A 282 21.82 -11.99 48.16
N ASN A 283 21.41 -13.22 47.80
CA ASN A 283 20.03 -13.60 47.54
C ASN A 283 19.08 -13.60 48.76
N LEU A 284 19.57 -13.12 49.90
CA LEU A 284 18.80 -12.93 51.12
C LEU A 284 18.47 -11.47 51.42
N ASN A 285 19.10 -10.49 50.76
CA ASN A 285 18.82 -9.07 50.99
C ASN A 285 17.87 -8.49 49.94
N ASN A 286 17.02 -7.57 50.38
CA ASN A 286 16.15 -6.81 49.49
C ASN A 286 16.93 -5.66 48.81
N PRO A 287 16.40 -5.09 47.71
CA PRO A 287 17.04 -3.97 47.02
C PRO A 287 17.14 -2.72 47.90
N ASP A 288 18.19 -1.92 47.70
CA ASP A 288 18.35 -0.63 48.37
C ASP A 288 17.24 0.38 47.98
N ALA A 289 17.18 1.52 48.66
CA ALA A 289 16.13 2.50 48.39
C ALA A 289 16.20 3.15 47.00
N MET A 290 17.36 3.13 46.33
CA MET A 290 17.49 3.62 44.96
C MET A 290 16.82 2.66 43.99
N ALA A 291 17.22 1.38 44.01
CA ALA A 291 16.63 0.34 43.18
C ALA A 291 15.12 0.17 43.43
N GLY A 292 14.69 0.43 44.66
CA GLY A 292 13.29 0.38 45.09
C GLY A 292 12.54 1.72 45.12
N LEU A 293 13.03 2.80 44.49
CA LEU A 293 12.38 4.13 44.55
C LEU A 293 10.89 4.10 44.16
N GLY A 294 10.51 3.24 43.21
CA GLY A 294 9.11 3.07 42.79
C GLY A 294 8.16 2.63 43.92
N TYR A 295 8.67 2.00 44.98
CA TYR A 295 7.88 1.68 46.18
C TYR A 295 7.58 2.91 47.03
N PHE A 296 8.56 3.80 47.18
CA PHE A 296 8.47 4.99 48.03
C PHE A 296 7.88 6.21 47.32
N VAL A 297 7.88 6.18 45.99
CA VAL A 297 7.28 7.19 45.10
C VAL A 297 6.33 6.48 44.14
N PRO A 298 5.15 6.01 44.62
CA PRO A 298 4.31 5.05 43.90
C PRO A 298 3.96 5.46 42.46
N GLU A 299 3.80 6.76 42.21
CA GLU A 299 3.43 7.26 40.88
C GLU A 299 4.46 6.98 39.78
N ILE A 300 5.71 6.64 40.12
CA ILE A 300 6.74 6.29 39.13
C ILE A 300 6.82 4.78 38.86
N ALA A 301 6.23 3.95 39.70
CA ALA A 301 6.31 2.49 39.60
C ALA A 301 5.93 1.93 38.21
N PRO A 302 4.94 2.47 37.48
CA PRO A 302 4.64 2.00 36.12
C PRO A 302 5.80 2.15 35.13
N ASN A 303 6.67 3.15 35.31
CA ASN A 303 7.85 3.38 34.46
C ASN A 303 9.16 2.99 35.18
N TRP A 304 9.10 2.17 36.22
CA TRP A 304 10.27 1.74 36.99
C TRP A 304 10.41 0.22 36.97
N LEU A 305 11.62 -0.29 36.74
CA LEU A 305 11.91 -1.73 36.81
C LEU A 305 13.14 -1.99 37.67
N THR A 306 12.99 -2.87 38.66
CA THR A 306 14.13 -3.44 39.40
C THR A 306 14.54 -4.76 38.77
N VAL A 307 15.85 -5.03 38.68
CA VAL A 307 16.36 -6.22 37.97
C VAL A 307 17.24 -7.10 38.85
N ALA A 308 16.73 -8.31 39.16
CA ALA A 308 17.49 -9.36 39.82
C ALA A 308 18.31 -10.20 38.81
N ALA A 309 19.46 -10.72 39.25
CA ALA A 309 20.39 -11.46 38.39
C ALA A 309 20.23 -12.97 38.53
N LEU A 310 20.07 -13.65 37.39
CA LEU A 310 20.00 -15.10 37.27
C LEU A 310 21.33 -15.70 36.82
N GLN A 311 21.50 -16.96 37.18
CA GLN A 311 22.55 -17.84 36.67
C GLN A 311 21.93 -19.12 36.10
N GLN A 312 22.63 -19.77 35.18
CA GLN A 312 22.35 -21.16 34.86
C GLN A 312 22.48 -22.01 36.13
N ASN A 313 21.56 -22.94 36.33
CA ASN A 313 21.52 -23.76 37.53
C ASN A 313 22.84 -24.58 37.64
N PRO A 314 23.64 -24.37 38.69
CA PRO A 314 24.91 -25.06 38.85
C PRO A 314 24.74 -26.55 39.20
N ASP A 315 23.54 -26.95 39.66
CA ASP A 315 23.19 -28.35 39.86
C ASP A 315 22.70 -28.96 38.53
N ALA A 316 23.58 -29.75 37.91
CA ALA A 316 23.30 -30.41 36.64
C ALA A 316 22.10 -31.38 36.69
N ALA A 317 21.78 -31.96 37.86
CA ALA A 317 20.63 -32.84 38.00
C ALA A 317 19.31 -32.05 38.03
N ALA A 318 19.32 -30.87 38.66
CA ALA A 318 18.15 -29.98 38.76
C ALA A 318 17.94 -29.10 37.52
N ALA A 319 18.99 -28.86 36.72
CA ALA A 319 18.95 -27.98 35.55
C ALA A 319 17.96 -28.41 34.46
N ALA A 320 17.56 -29.69 34.40
CA ALA A 320 16.58 -30.19 33.43
C ALA A 320 15.16 -29.65 33.69
N THR A 321 14.81 -29.35 34.94
CA THR A 321 13.48 -28.87 35.36
C THR A 321 13.51 -27.45 35.89
N THR A 322 14.67 -27.01 36.39
CA THR A 322 14.93 -25.65 36.90
C THR A 322 16.21 -25.12 36.27
N PRO A 323 16.20 -24.75 34.98
CA PRO A 323 17.42 -24.40 34.25
C PRO A 323 18.11 -23.13 34.75
N TYR A 324 17.38 -22.26 35.45
CA TYR A 324 17.88 -20.99 35.97
C TYR A 324 17.54 -20.82 37.44
N THR A 325 18.47 -20.24 38.19
CA THR A 325 18.30 -19.92 39.61
C THR A 325 18.79 -18.50 39.90
N LEU A 326 18.34 -17.91 41.00
CA LEU A 326 18.81 -16.59 41.43
C LEU A 326 20.31 -16.67 41.76
N SER A 327 21.09 -15.73 41.23
CA SER A 327 22.54 -15.70 41.47
C SER A 327 22.83 -15.47 42.94
N THR A 328 23.82 -16.16 43.50
CA THR A 328 24.10 -16.09 44.95
C THR A 328 24.51 -14.71 45.42
N PHE A 329 25.08 -13.88 44.54
CA PHE A 329 25.41 -12.48 44.82
C PHE A 329 24.23 -11.53 44.61
N SER A 330 23.19 -11.91 43.86
CA SER A 330 22.10 -10.99 43.50
C SER A 330 21.30 -10.63 44.73
N SER A 331 20.94 -9.37 44.93
CA SER A 331 19.77 -9.04 45.75
C SER A 331 18.54 -9.72 45.15
N ARG A 332 17.61 -10.16 45.99
CA ARG A 332 16.30 -10.65 45.54
C ARG A 332 15.37 -9.49 45.24
N CYS A 333 14.24 -9.73 44.57
CA CYS A 333 13.25 -8.69 44.33
C CYS A 333 12.63 -8.12 45.63
N GLY A 334 12.34 -8.96 46.62
CA GLY A 334 11.86 -8.51 47.93
C GLY A 334 10.60 -7.65 47.83
N TYR A 335 10.63 -6.46 48.45
CA TYR A 335 9.49 -5.53 48.46
C TYR A 335 9.23 -4.85 47.10
N THR A 336 10.15 -4.96 46.14
CA THR A 336 9.97 -4.41 44.78
C THR A 336 9.30 -5.39 43.83
N ALA A 337 8.90 -6.58 44.30
CA ALA A 337 8.42 -7.69 43.48
C ALA A 337 7.36 -7.30 42.44
N SER A 338 6.43 -6.39 42.76
CA SER A 338 5.37 -5.95 41.83
C SER A 338 5.87 -5.16 40.61
N PHE A 339 7.11 -4.68 40.61
CA PHE A 339 7.77 -4.03 39.48
C PHE A 339 9.20 -4.58 39.24
N CYS A 340 9.51 -5.76 39.78
CA CYS A 340 10.80 -6.42 39.61
C CYS A 340 10.71 -7.55 38.59
N VAL A 341 11.73 -7.66 37.74
CA VAL A 341 11.93 -8.79 36.82
C VAL A 341 13.31 -9.40 37.06
N SER A 342 13.50 -10.64 36.62
CA SER A 342 14.78 -11.33 36.68
C SER A 342 15.38 -11.46 35.28
N ALA A 343 16.70 -11.36 35.18
CA ALA A 343 17.41 -11.49 33.90
C ALA A 343 18.82 -12.11 34.06
N PRO A 344 19.43 -12.64 32.99
CA PRO A 344 20.79 -13.21 33.01
C PRO A 344 21.84 -12.24 33.55
N GLY A 345 22.56 -12.61 34.61
CA GLY A 345 23.57 -11.73 35.24
C GLY A 345 24.88 -12.41 35.64
N THR A 346 25.04 -13.71 35.41
CA THR A 346 26.24 -14.48 35.76
C THR A 346 26.95 -14.98 34.50
N ARG A 347 28.27 -14.78 34.43
CA ARG A 347 29.15 -15.11 33.29
C ARG A 347 28.63 -14.54 31.98
N ILE A 348 28.32 -13.24 31.99
CA ILE A 348 27.85 -12.53 30.82
C ILE A 348 29.06 -11.98 30.06
N TYR A 349 29.21 -12.43 28.82
CA TYR A 349 30.33 -12.09 27.94
C TYR A 349 30.00 -10.82 27.16
N SER A 350 30.80 -9.77 27.30
CA SER A 350 30.57 -8.47 26.63
C SER A 350 31.87 -7.68 26.49
N SER A 351 31.81 -6.56 25.78
CA SER A 351 32.92 -5.64 25.51
C SER A 351 33.53 -5.05 26.79
N VAL A 352 34.85 -4.88 26.80
CA VAL A 352 35.61 -4.31 27.93
C VAL A 352 36.77 -3.46 27.43
N LEU A 353 37.26 -2.61 28.32
CA LEU A 353 38.50 -1.85 28.16
C LEU A 353 39.50 -2.35 29.19
N ASN A 354 40.78 -2.30 28.86
CA ASN A 354 41.87 -2.53 29.79
C ASN A 354 42.91 -1.42 29.62
N GLY A 355 43.67 -1.13 30.67
CA GLY A 355 44.70 -0.09 30.68
C GLY A 355 44.63 0.74 31.94
N THR A 356 45.62 1.62 32.10
CA THR A 356 45.75 2.55 33.24
C THR A 356 45.77 4.01 32.80
N SER A 357 45.64 4.27 31.50
CA SER A 357 45.58 5.58 30.86
C SER A 357 45.03 5.46 29.44
N LEU A 358 44.69 6.58 28.80
CA LEU A 358 44.31 6.57 27.38
C LEU A 358 45.46 6.14 26.44
N ALA A 359 46.72 6.18 26.91
CA ALA A 359 47.89 5.85 26.09
C ALA A 359 48.18 4.33 26.00
N ASP A 360 47.79 3.57 27.02
CA ASP A 360 47.91 2.09 27.10
C ASP A 360 46.55 1.38 27.00
N LEU A 361 45.51 2.10 26.56
CA LEU A 361 44.16 1.58 26.40
C LEU A 361 44.14 0.45 25.37
N THR A 362 43.56 -0.68 25.76
CA THR A 362 43.24 -1.80 24.87
C THR A 362 41.76 -2.18 25.00
N VAL A 363 41.18 -2.66 23.91
CA VAL A 363 39.79 -3.13 23.84
C VAL A 363 39.75 -4.65 23.84
N GLY A 364 38.67 -5.26 24.33
CA GLY A 364 38.52 -6.70 24.37
C GLY A 364 37.14 -7.15 24.82
N TRP A 365 36.99 -8.42 25.17
CA TRP A 365 35.74 -8.99 25.65
C TRP A 365 36.01 -9.87 26.86
N ALA A 366 35.13 -9.83 27.86
CA ALA A 366 35.29 -10.60 29.08
C ALA A 366 33.95 -10.94 29.74
N ASN A 367 33.98 -12.00 30.55
CA ASN A 367 32.86 -12.38 31.40
C ASN A 367 32.82 -11.52 32.66
N LYS A 368 31.64 -10.96 32.98
CA LYS A 368 31.36 -10.33 34.28
C LYS A 368 30.14 -10.97 34.95
N ASN A 369 30.02 -10.72 36.26
CA ASN A 369 28.90 -11.12 37.08
C ASN A 369 28.34 -9.87 37.78
N GLY A 370 27.02 -9.75 37.85
CA GLY A 370 26.36 -8.69 38.60
C GLY A 370 24.91 -8.49 38.18
N THR A 371 24.10 -7.91 39.06
CA THR A 371 22.80 -7.31 38.64
C THR A 371 22.99 -6.21 37.61
N SER A 372 24.17 -5.59 37.58
CA SER A 372 24.66 -4.70 36.54
C SER A 372 24.74 -5.30 35.13
N MET A 373 24.88 -6.62 35.01
CA MET A 373 24.82 -7.33 33.72
C MET A 373 23.41 -7.83 33.39
N ALA A 374 22.54 -7.97 34.38
CA ALA A 374 21.14 -8.34 34.21
C ALA A 374 20.27 -7.14 33.74
N ALA A 375 20.48 -5.97 34.33
CA ALA A 375 19.78 -4.73 33.96
C ALA A 375 19.84 -4.42 32.44
N PRO A 376 21.00 -4.47 31.75
CA PRO A 376 21.07 -4.19 30.32
C PRO A 376 20.36 -5.22 29.43
N HIS A 377 20.18 -6.47 29.90
CA HIS A 377 19.31 -7.43 29.19
C HIS A 377 17.86 -6.96 29.16
N VAL A 378 17.37 -6.42 30.29
CA VAL A 378 16.03 -5.82 30.40
C VAL A 378 15.95 -4.56 29.54
N ALA A 379 16.96 -3.69 29.58
CA ALA A 379 16.97 -2.46 28.81
C ALA A 379 16.95 -2.71 27.29
N GLY A 380 17.77 -3.65 26.81
CA GLY A 380 17.75 -4.06 25.41
C GLY A 380 16.42 -4.71 25.03
N SER A 381 15.86 -5.57 25.87
CA SER A 381 14.53 -6.15 25.64
C SER A 381 13.43 -5.09 25.55
N MET A 382 13.47 -4.08 26.43
CA MET A 382 12.56 -2.93 26.37
C MET A 382 12.70 -2.16 25.05
N ALA A 383 13.92 -1.96 24.55
CA ALA A 383 14.13 -1.30 23.25
C ALA A 383 13.55 -2.14 22.09
N VAL A 384 13.75 -3.46 22.07
CA VAL A 384 13.14 -4.35 21.08
C VAL A 384 11.61 -4.27 21.14
N LEU A 385 11.02 -4.25 22.34
CA LEU A 385 9.56 -4.15 22.50
C LEU A 385 9.02 -2.75 22.15
N MET A 386 9.78 -1.69 22.39
CA MET A 386 9.42 -0.33 21.99
C MET A 386 9.41 -0.15 20.47
N GLU A 387 10.24 -0.90 19.73
CA GLU A 387 10.15 -1.03 18.27
C GLU A 387 8.91 -1.84 17.86
N ARG A 388 8.66 -2.98 18.51
CA ARG A 388 7.50 -3.86 18.25
C ARG A 388 6.15 -3.17 18.49
N PHE A 389 6.07 -2.34 19.52
CA PHE A 389 4.87 -1.63 19.95
C PHE A 389 5.08 -0.11 19.87
N PRO A 390 5.19 0.44 18.65
CA PRO A 390 5.54 1.84 18.45
C PRO A 390 4.45 2.80 18.96
N TYR A 391 3.22 2.32 19.17
CA TYR A 391 2.10 3.10 19.70
C TYR A 391 1.98 3.04 21.24
N MET A 392 2.63 2.08 21.92
CA MET A 392 2.52 1.92 23.37
C MET A 392 3.39 2.92 24.15
N THR A 393 2.90 3.33 25.33
CA THR A 393 3.68 4.10 26.31
C THR A 393 4.79 3.24 26.95
N GLY A 394 5.76 3.87 27.62
CA GLY A 394 6.81 3.16 28.36
C GLY A 394 6.25 2.15 29.37
N ALA A 395 5.31 2.60 30.21
CA ALA A 395 4.64 1.77 31.20
C ALA A 395 3.92 0.55 30.60
N GLN A 396 3.22 0.72 29.48
CA GLN A 396 2.56 -0.40 28.80
C GLN A 396 3.56 -1.44 28.29
N VAL A 397 4.71 -1.00 27.75
CA VAL A 397 5.77 -1.91 27.32
C VAL A 397 6.39 -2.64 28.52
N ALA A 398 6.55 -1.96 29.66
CA ALA A 398 7.01 -2.57 30.91
C ALA A 398 6.00 -3.61 31.43
N ASP A 399 4.70 -3.36 31.33
CA ASP A 399 3.66 -4.35 31.66
C ASP A 399 3.67 -5.55 30.70
N VAL A 400 3.88 -5.34 29.40
CA VAL A 400 4.06 -6.45 28.45
C VAL A 400 5.26 -7.30 28.87
N LEU A 401 6.41 -6.68 29.18
CA LEU A 401 7.61 -7.39 29.60
C LEU A 401 7.39 -8.19 30.90
N LYS A 402 6.79 -7.58 31.92
CA LYS A 402 6.50 -8.21 33.22
C LYS A 402 5.52 -9.36 33.07
N THR A 403 4.37 -9.12 32.42
CA THR A 403 3.27 -10.10 32.37
C THR A 403 3.60 -11.31 31.51
N THR A 404 4.56 -11.17 30.58
CA THR A 404 5.03 -12.25 29.71
C THR A 404 6.28 -12.96 30.22
N ALA A 405 6.85 -12.52 31.34
CA ALA A 405 7.97 -13.21 31.97
C ALA A 405 7.65 -14.69 32.24
N THR A 406 8.69 -15.51 32.16
CA THR A 406 8.66 -16.91 32.56
C THR A 406 8.68 -16.96 34.07
N ASP A 407 7.56 -17.37 34.66
CA ASP A 407 7.39 -17.55 36.09
C ASP A 407 8.46 -18.51 36.65
N LEU A 408 9.11 -18.10 37.74
CA LEU A 408 10.16 -18.86 38.43
C LEU A 408 9.88 -18.80 39.93
N GLY A 409 10.05 -19.93 40.63
CA GLY A 409 9.80 -19.98 42.07
C GLY A 409 8.36 -20.30 42.41
N ALA A 410 7.74 -19.49 43.28
CA ALA A 410 6.34 -19.68 43.64
C ALA A 410 5.43 -19.17 42.51
N PRO A 411 4.25 -19.77 42.27
CA PRO A 411 3.39 -19.32 41.18
C PRO A 411 3.00 -17.84 41.31
N GLY A 412 3.31 -17.06 40.27
CA GLY A 412 2.98 -15.63 40.21
C GLY A 412 4.07 -14.73 40.79
N VAL A 413 3.71 -13.48 41.14
CA VAL A 413 4.69 -12.52 41.66
C VAL A 413 5.24 -12.97 43.01
N ASP A 414 6.56 -13.12 43.14
CA ASP A 414 7.19 -13.56 44.38
C ASP A 414 8.41 -12.71 44.82
N ALA A 415 8.83 -12.89 46.07
CA ALA A 415 9.92 -12.12 46.67
C ALA A 415 11.32 -12.48 46.12
N LEU A 416 11.50 -13.62 45.45
CA LEU A 416 12.81 -14.04 44.93
C LEU A 416 13.02 -13.48 43.52
N TYR A 417 12.06 -13.71 42.64
CA TYR A 417 12.17 -13.50 41.20
C TYR A 417 11.28 -12.37 40.68
N GLY A 418 10.39 -11.81 41.51
CA GLY A 418 9.43 -10.81 41.10
C GLY A 418 8.43 -11.44 40.14
N TRP A 419 8.29 -10.87 38.94
CA TRP A 419 7.50 -11.44 37.85
C TRP A 419 8.14 -12.66 37.17
N GLY A 420 9.38 -13.01 37.50
CA GLY A 420 10.12 -14.10 36.86
C GLY A 420 11.13 -13.61 35.83
N MET A 421 11.65 -14.54 35.01
CA MET A 421 12.64 -14.23 33.99
C MET A 421 12.01 -13.60 32.76
N ILE A 422 12.53 -12.46 32.28
CA ILE A 422 12.01 -11.83 31.06
C ILE A 422 12.00 -12.81 29.87
N ASN A 423 10.95 -12.76 29.06
CA ASN A 423 10.78 -13.64 27.90
C ASN A 423 10.37 -12.83 26.67
N LEU A 424 11.38 -12.38 25.92
CA LEU A 424 11.22 -11.51 24.78
C LEU A 424 10.42 -12.17 23.65
N GLY A 425 10.61 -13.47 23.42
CA GLY A 425 9.86 -14.24 22.43
C GLY A 425 8.36 -14.33 22.72
N LYS A 426 7.95 -14.38 24.00
CA LYS A 426 6.54 -14.29 24.39
C LYS A 426 6.03 -12.84 24.36
N ALA A 427 6.87 -11.88 24.76
CA ALA A 427 6.52 -10.47 24.84
C ALA A 427 6.14 -9.84 23.49
N ILE A 428 6.80 -10.24 22.39
CA ILE A 428 6.47 -9.73 21.04
C ILE A 428 5.06 -10.10 20.54
N ASN A 429 4.37 -11.02 21.23
CA ASN A 429 3.01 -11.48 20.91
C ASN A 429 1.91 -10.68 21.63
N GLY A 430 2.26 -9.63 22.36
CA GLY A 430 1.34 -8.78 23.15
C GLY A 430 1.41 -9.09 24.66
N PRO A 431 0.62 -8.40 25.50
CA PRO A 431 0.55 -8.70 26.92
C PRO A 431 0.01 -10.11 27.16
N SER A 432 0.31 -10.72 28.31
CA SER A 432 -0.40 -11.95 28.77
C SER A 432 -1.25 -11.77 30.02
N MET A 433 -1.30 -10.54 30.56
CA MET A 433 -2.22 -10.19 31.63
C MET A 433 -2.56 -8.70 31.55
N PHE A 434 -3.81 -8.33 31.84
CA PHE A 434 -4.18 -6.96 32.19
C PHE A 434 -4.22 -6.84 33.71
N VAL A 435 -3.17 -6.23 34.25
CA VAL A 435 -2.85 -6.23 35.67
C VAL A 435 -3.66 -5.16 36.39
N THR A 436 -4.13 -5.49 37.59
CA THR A 436 -4.62 -4.55 38.60
C THR A 436 -3.97 -4.85 39.94
N GLU A 437 -4.22 -4.02 40.95
CA GLU A 437 -3.80 -4.30 42.32
C GLU A 437 -4.25 -5.68 42.83
N ALA A 438 -5.44 -6.17 42.39
CA ALA A 438 -5.98 -7.46 42.80
C ALA A 438 -5.12 -8.66 42.32
N ASP A 439 -4.35 -8.47 41.24
CA ASP A 439 -3.43 -9.48 40.69
C ASP A 439 -2.09 -9.53 41.44
N ILE A 440 -1.81 -8.52 42.29
CA ILE A 440 -0.59 -8.44 43.08
C ILE A 440 -0.84 -9.02 44.49
N PRO A 441 0.03 -9.92 45.00
CA PRO A 441 -0.03 -10.38 46.39
C PRO A 441 0.01 -9.22 47.37
N ALA A 442 -0.78 -9.29 48.44
CA ALA A 442 -1.00 -8.17 49.36
C ALA A 442 0.29 -7.63 49.99
N GLU A 443 1.28 -8.50 50.20
CA GLU A 443 2.60 -8.17 50.75
C GLU A 443 3.48 -7.34 49.81
N PHE A 444 3.18 -7.30 48.50
CA PHE A 444 3.94 -6.55 47.48
C PHE A 444 3.16 -5.37 46.89
N ARG A 445 1.98 -5.09 47.45
CA ARG A 445 1.14 -3.97 47.02
C ARG A 445 1.73 -2.64 47.43
N ILE A 446 1.62 -1.67 46.52
CA ILE A 446 2.04 -0.28 46.74
C ILE A 446 0.83 0.61 46.51
N ASP A 447 0.43 1.32 47.56
CA ASP A 447 -0.68 2.26 47.49
C ASP A 447 -0.39 3.37 46.48
N GLY A 448 -1.32 3.61 45.54
CA GLY A 448 -1.16 4.61 44.47
C GLY A 448 -0.25 4.21 43.29
N ALA A 449 0.33 3.00 43.26
CA ALA A 449 1.20 2.57 42.16
C ALA A 449 0.47 1.95 40.96
N TYR A 450 -0.78 1.52 41.18
CA TYR A 450 -1.57 0.84 40.15
C TYR A 450 -2.46 1.86 39.44
N GLY A 451 -2.33 1.92 38.12
CA GLY A 451 -3.14 2.80 37.28
C GLY A 451 -4.59 2.31 37.15
N ASP A 452 -5.29 2.88 36.17
CA ASP A 452 -6.64 2.46 35.83
C ASP A 452 -6.71 0.95 35.56
N SER A 453 -7.84 0.32 35.89
CA SER A 453 -8.08 -1.10 35.63
C SER A 453 -8.29 -1.43 34.15
N GLN A 454 -7.92 -0.53 33.22
CA GLN A 454 -8.08 -0.67 31.78
C GLN A 454 -6.73 -0.55 31.07
N PHE A 455 -6.36 -1.58 30.33
CA PHE A 455 -5.29 -1.48 29.34
C PHE A 455 -5.82 -0.76 28.10
N VAL A 456 -5.26 0.42 27.77
CA VAL A 456 -5.71 1.22 26.62
C VAL A 456 -4.88 0.89 25.38
N ALA A 457 -5.45 0.11 24.46
CA ALA A 457 -4.87 -0.12 23.14
C ALA A 457 -5.25 1.01 22.18
N ASP A 458 -4.44 2.06 22.11
CA ASP A 458 -4.59 3.16 21.18
C ASP A 458 -3.76 2.93 19.91
N LEU A 459 -4.42 2.53 18.82
CA LEU A 459 -3.79 2.33 17.51
C LEU A 459 -4.14 3.54 16.63
N PRO A 460 -3.30 4.59 16.59
CA PRO A 460 -3.68 5.89 16.05
C PRO A 460 -3.63 5.97 14.52
N GLY A 461 -3.17 4.91 13.83
CA GLY A 461 -2.90 4.91 12.41
C GLY A 461 -1.44 5.26 12.07
N VAL A 462 -1.02 4.86 10.86
CA VAL A 462 0.34 5.12 10.35
C VAL A 462 0.52 6.62 10.11
N GLY A 463 1.63 7.18 10.58
CA GLY A 463 1.99 8.59 10.47
C GLY A 463 1.50 9.47 11.62
N ALA A 464 0.75 8.93 12.59
CA ALA A 464 0.29 9.69 13.75
C ALA A 464 1.43 10.03 14.71
N ILE A 465 1.34 11.18 15.37
CA ILE A 465 2.28 11.57 16.45
C ILE A 465 1.78 10.98 17.77
N VAL A 466 2.66 10.24 18.46
CA VAL A 466 2.41 9.63 19.77
C VAL A 466 3.25 10.38 20.82
N ASP A 467 2.73 10.47 22.06
CA ASP A 467 3.37 11.18 23.17
C ASP A 467 3.67 12.66 22.86
N ALA A 468 2.78 13.34 22.14
CA ALA A 468 2.94 14.74 21.76
C ALA A 468 3.26 15.64 22.97
N GLY A 469 4.31 16.45 22.85
CA GLY A 469 4.78 17.36 23.90
C GLY A 469 5.58 16.70 25.03
N LYS A 470 5.78 15.38 25.02
CA LYS A 470 6.65 14.68 25.97
C LYS A 470 8.04 14.44 25.38
N PRO A 471 9.08 14.17 26.20
CA PRO A 471 10.39 13.75 25.71
C PRO A 471 10.35 12.47 24.85
N THR A 472 9.33 11.62 25.03
CA THR A 472 9.14 10.36 24.29
C THR A 472 8.35 10.51 22.97
N GLN A 473 8.09 11.75 22.53
CA GLN A 473 7.35 12.05 21.31
C GLN A 473 7.97 11.38 20.08
N ARG A 474 7.13 10.77 19.25
CA ARG A 474 7.56 10.10 18.02
C ARG A 474 6.43 9.98 16.99
N THR A 475 6.80 9.68 15.75
CA THR A 475 5.84 9.33 14.68
C THR A 475 5.65 7.82 14.63
N CYS A 476 4.40 7.35 14.67
CA CYS A 476 4.05 5.94 14.56
C CYS A 476 4.11 5.50 13.09
N THR A 477 5.26 5.02 12.63
CA THR A 477 5.51 4.69 11.22
C THR A 477 5.28 3.22 10.87
N GLY A 478 5.29 2.32 11.85
CA GLY A 478 5.14 0.89 11.64
C GLY A 478 3.71 0.49 11.21
N PRO A 479 3.54 -0.58 10.41
CA PRO A 479 2.22 -1.09 10.05
C PRO A 479 1.36 -1.45 11.27
N GLN A 480 1.99 -1.80 12.41
CA GLN A 480 1.37 -2.08 13.70
C GLN A 480 0.54 -0.90 14.24
N CYS A 481 0.84 0.33 13.81
CA CYS A 481 0.05 1.51 14.16
C CYS A 481 -1.35 1.51 13.51
N GLY A 482 -1.49 0.81 12.37
CA GLY A 482 -2.76 0.63 11.65
C GLY A 482 -3.42 -0.72 11.91
N LEU A 483 -2.65 -1.80 12.06
CA LEU A 483 -3.14 -3.14 12.39
C LEU A 483 -2.13 -3.88 13.26
N ASP A 484 -2.55 -4.30 14.46
CA ASP A 484 -1.74 -5.16 15.32
C ASP A 484 -2.48 -6.46 15.69
N VAL A 485 -1.71 -7.52 15.93
CA VAL A 485 -2.19 -8.85 16.30
C VAL A 485 -1.55 -9.25 17.61
N TRP A 486 -2.37 -9.54 18.62
CA TRP A 486 -1.94 -10.15 19.87
C TRP A 486 -2.40 -11.61 19.93
N SER A 487 -1.43 -12.50 20.11
CA SER A 487 -1.63 -13.95 20.06
C SER A 487 -1.43 -14.66 21.40
N ASN A 488 -0.97 -13.93 22.42
CA ASN A 488 -0.94 -14.46 23.79
C ASN A 488 -2.35 -14.68 24.34
N ASN A 489 -2.47 -15.65 25.24
CA ASN A 489 -3.64 -15.75 26.11
C ASN A 489 -3.53 -14.66 27.18
N ILE A 490 -4.55 -13.80 27.29
CA ILE A 490 -4.53 -12.66 28.21
C ILE A 490 -5.45 -12.95 29.41
N SER A 491 -4.89 -12.88 30.62
CA SER A 491 -5.61 -13.08 31.89
C SER A 491 -5.66 -11.79 32.74
N GLY A 492 -6.09 -11.89 34.00
CA GLY A 492 -6.05 -10.79 34.98
C GLY A 492 -7.41 -10.16 35.31
N HIS A 493 -7.41 -9.25 36.28
CA HIS A 493 -8.63 -8.54 36.69
C HIS A 493 -8.87 -7.25 35.90
N GLY A 494 -7.89 -6.79 35.13
CA GLY A 494 -8.02 -5.62 34.26
C GLY A 494 -8.87 -5.91 33.03
N GLY A 495 -9.29 -4.84 32.35
CA GLY A 495 -10.00 -4.91 31.08
C GLY A 495 -9.25 -4.21 29.96
N LEU A 496 -9.89 -4.10 28.79
CA LEU A 496 -9.29 -3.59 27.57
C LEU A 496 -10.13 -2.46 27.00
N THR A 497 -9.52 -1.30 26.77
CA THR A 497 -10.12 -0.25 25.96
C THR A 497 -9.41 -0.17 24.62
N LYS A 498 -10.12 -0.47 23.52
CA LYS A 498 -9.64 -0.27 22.15
C LYS A 498 -10.06 1.11 21.65
N GLN A 499 -9.07 1.92 21.27
CA GLN A 499 -9.26 3.25 20.67
C GLN A 499 -8.26 3.51 19.53
N GLY A 500 -8.34 4.68 18.91
CA GLY A 500 -7.63 5.00 17.68
C GLY A 500 -8.24 4.31 16.45
N ILE A 501 -7.96 4.84 15.26
CA ILE A 501 -8.58 4.40 14.00
C ILE A 501 -8.14 2.99 13.54
N GLY A 502 -7.05 2.46 14.07
CA GLY A 502 -6.47 1.18 13.67
C GLY A 502 -7.27 -0.05 14.14
N THR A 503 -6.81 -1.23 13.73
CA THR A 503 -7.40 -2.54 14.05
C THR A 503 -6.52 -3.31 15.03
N LEU A 504 -7.11 -3.77 16.13
CA LEU A 504 -6.48 -4.75 17.02
C LEU A 504 -7.13 -6.12 16.83
N VAL A 505 -6.33 -7.16 16.63
CA VAL A 505 -6.79 -8.55 16.52
C VAL A 505 -6.34 -9.35 17.74
N LEU A 506 -7.29 -10.00 18.42
CA LEU A 506 -6.99 -10.94 19.51
C LEU A 506 -7.24 -12.38 19.03
N THR A 507 -6.19 -13.20 19.01
CA THR A 507 -6.29 -14.60 18.57
C THR A 507 -6.19 -15.62 19.70
N GLY A 508 -5.72 -15.20 20.88
CA GLY A 508 -5.59 -16.06 22.06
C GLY A 508 -6.92 -16.40 22.75
N ALA A 509 -6.84 -17.30 23.74
CA ALA A 509 -7.90 -17.60 24.69
C ALA A 509 -7.82 -16.62 25.87
N ASN A 510 -8.61 -15.56 25.81
CA ASN A 510 -8.56 -14.45 26.77
C ASN A 510 -9.54 -14.67 27.92
N SER A 511 -9.02 -14.70 29.14
CA SER A 511 -9.75 -14.99 30.38
C SER A 511 -9.83 -13.80 31.34
N TYR A 512 -9.32 -12.63 30.96
CA TYR A 512 -9.39 -11.43 31.80
C TYR A 512 -10.85 -11.05 32.10
N SER A 513 -11.08 -10.51 33.31
CA SER A 513 -12.43 -10.29 33.84
C SER A 513 -12.92 -8.84 33.77
N GLY A 514 -12.01 -7.86 33.63
CA GLY A 514 -12.39 -6.47 33.45
C GLY A 514 -13.06 -6.24 32.08
N PRO A 515 -13.91 -5.21 31.94
CA PRO A 515 -14.72 -5.01 30.75
C PRO A 515 -13.87 -4.71 29.51
N THR A 516 -14.37 -5.11 28.34
CA THR A 516 -13.79 -4.74 27.04
C THR A 516 -14.62 -3.62 26.41
N LEU A 517 -14.00 -2.45 26.20
CA LEU A 517 -14.62 -1.28 25.60
C LEU A 517 -14.02 -1.04 24.21
N VAL A 518 -14.86 -0.90 23.19
CA VAL A 518 -14.43 -0.55 21.82
C VAL A 518 -14.93 0.86 21.53
N ASN A 519 -14.05 1.85 21.71
CA ASN A 519 -14.39 3.27 21.57
C ASN A 519 -14.11 3.81 20.16
N GLN A 520 -13.12 3.26 19.46
CA GLN A 520 -12.79 3.69 18.11
C GLN A 520 -12.02 2.60 17.34
N GLY A 521 -12.17 2.61 16.02
CA GLY A 521 -11.51 1.65 15.14
C GLY A 521 -12.07 0.24 15.34
N ARG A 522 -11.31 -0.76 14.94
CA ARG A 522 -11.78 -2.16 14.97
C ARG A 522 -11.09 -2.98 16.06
N LEU A 523 -11.88 -3.72 16.84
CA LEU A 523 -11.43 -4.85 17.63
C LEU A 523 -11.92 -6.13 16.96
N ALA A 524 -11.02 -7.01 16.55
CA ALA A 524 -11.34 -8.29 15.95
C ALA A 524 -11.05 -9.43 16.94
N ILE A 525 -12.07 -10.18 17.34
CA ILE A 525 -11.90 -11.35 18.20
C ILE A 525 -11.88 -12.58 17.30
N ASN A 526 -10.71 -13.21 17.14
CA ASN A 526 -10.53 -14.45 16.38
C ASN A 526 -10.27 -15.66 17.29
N GLY A 527 -9.99 -15.43 18.58
CA GLY A 527 -9.93 -16.46 19.62
C GLY A 527 -11.19 -16.50 20.48
N SER A 528 -11.01 -16.52 21.81
CA SER A 528 -12.11 -16.41 22.77
C SER A 528 -11.88 -15.26 23.75
N LEU A 529 -12.98 -14.68 24.25
CA LEU A 529 -12.96 -13.59 25.20
C LEU A 529 -14.03 -13.81 26.28
N ALA A 530 -13.60 -14.08 27.50
CA ALA A 530 -14.48 -14.27 28.65
C ALA A 530 -15.10 -12.97 29.18
N SER A 531 -14.59 -11.81 28.78
CA SER A 531 -15.12 -10.51 29.18
C SER A 531 -16.35 -10.10 28.35
N ALA A 532 -17.19 -9.25 28.96
CA ALA A 532 -18.26 -8.56 28.27
C ALA A 532 -17.71 -7.45 27.37
N VAL A 533 -18.23 -7.35 26.15
CA VAL A 533 -17.81 -6.34 25.16
C VAL A 533 -18.88 -5.26 25.02
N THR A 534 -18.47 -4.00 25.15
CA THR A 534 -19.29 -2.82 24.84
C THR A 534 -18.69 -2.07 23.67
N VAL A 535 -19.46 -1.89 22.61
CA VAL A 535 -19.07 -1.15 21.41
C VAL A 535 -19.73 0.22 21.43
N ASN A 536 -18.92 1.26 21.51
CA ASN A 536 -19.35 2.65 21.59
C ASN A 536 -19.30 3.34 20.24
N ASN A 537 -19.72 4.61 20.20
CA ASN A 537 -19.76 5.41 18.98
C ASN A 537 -18.39 5.47 18.27
N GLY A 538 -18.33 5.00 17.02
CA GLY A 538 -17.10 4.94 16.22
C GLY A 538 -16.26 3.67 16.43
N GLY A 539 -16.66 2.80 17.36
CA GLY A 539 -16.09 1.48 17.57
C GLY A 539 -16.72 0.42 16.67
N ILE A 540 -15.89 -0.55 16.27
CA ILE A 540 -16.30 -1.71 15.46
C ILE A 540 -15.82 -2.98 16.15
N LEU A 541 -16.73 -3.90 16.48
CA LEU A 541 -16.36 -5.26 16.87
C LEU A 541 -16.51 -6.18 15.66
N GLY A 542 -15.50 -7.01 15.40
CA GLY A 542 -15.61 -8.08 14.41
C GLY A 542 -14.82 -9.32 14.79
N GLY A 543 -14.49 -10.13 13.79
CA GLY A 543 -13.79 -11.42 13.94
C GLY A 543 -14.75 -12.61 14.01
N ASN A 544 -14.16 -13.80 14.08
CA ASN A 544 -14.85 -15.11 14.01
C ASN A 544 -14.90 -15.86 15.35
N GLY A 545 -14.52 -15.19 16.43
CA GLY A 545 -14.31 -15.78 17.74
C GLY A 545 -15.58 -15.81 18.60
N SER A 546 -15.34 -15.92 19.90
CA SER A 546 -16.40 -15.91 20.92
C SER A 546 -16.20 -14.81 21.96
N VAL A 547 -17.30 -14.20 22.40
CA VAL A 547 -17.34 -13.21 23.48
C VAL A 547 -18.37 -13.63 24.54
N ALA A 548 -18.19 -13.20 25.79
CA ALA A 548 -19.11 -13.60 26.86
C ALA A 548 -20.47 -12.92 26.77
N SER A 549 -20.52 -11.61 26.55
CA SER A 549 -21.76 -10.88 26.25
C SER A 549 -21.41 -9.66 25.40
N LEU A 550 -22.40 -9.12 24.67
CA LEU A 550 -22.17 -8.07 23.70
C LEU A 550 -23.23 -6.98 23.79
N THR A 551 -22.79 -5.74 23.96
CA THR A 551 -23.63 -4.55 23.84
C THR A 551 -23.09 -3.62 22.76
N ALA A 552 -23.93 -3.23 21.80
CA ALA A 552 -23.63 -2.17 20.85
C ALA A 552 -24.45 -0.93 21.20
N ASN A 553 -23.78 0.15 21.60
CA ASN A 553 -24.40 1.44 21.87
C ASN A 553 -24.63 2.21 20.58
N ARG A 554 -25.35 3.34 20.67
CA ARG A 554 -25.59 4.23 19.52
C ARG A 554 -24.25 4.59 18.83
N GLY A 555 -24.21 4.40 17.51
CA GLY A 555 -23.03 4.63 16.68
C GLY A 555 -21.94 3.56 16.76
N GLY A 556 -22.13 2.50 17.57
CA GLY A 556 -21.27 1.33 17.58
C GLY A 556 -21.69 0.31 16.51
N THR A 557 -20.71 -0.37 15.92
CA THR A 557 -20.93 -1.33 14.83
C THR A 557 -20.47 -2.73 15.20
N ILE A 558 -21.32 -3.74 14.95
CA ILE A 558 -20.92 -5.15 14.97
C ILE A 558 -20.80 -5.62 13.53
N ALA A 559 -19.63 -6.13 13.16
CA ALA A 559 -19.29 -6.63 11.83
C ALA A 559 -18.57 -7.99 11.98
N PRO A 560 -19.33 -9.09 12.17
CA PRO A 560 -18.77 -10.43 12.31
C PRO A 560 -17.83 -10.79 11.16
N GLY A 561 -16.99 -11.80 11.37
CA GLY A 561 -16.09 -12.24 10.32
C GLY A 561 -14.78 -11.50 10.25
N ASN A 562 -13.89 -12.02 9.42
CA ASN A 562 -12.92 -11.20 8.68
C ASN A 562 -13.38 -11.15 7.21
N SER A 563 -14.71 -11.11 7.02
CA SER A 563 -15.43 -11.11 5.74
C SER A 563 -15.31 -12.44 4.96
N ILE A 564 -16.29 -13.35 4.92
CA ILE A 564 -17.51 -13.52 5.75
C ILE A 564 -17.25 -14.41 6.99
N GLY A 565 -18.00 -14.24 8.08
CA GLY A 565 -18.04 -15.28 9.12
C GLY A 565 -18.99 -15.10 10.31
N THR A 566 -18.76 -15.90 11.36
CA THR A 566 -19.69 -16.05 12.50
C THR A 566 -19.06 -15.57 13.80
N LEU A 567 -19.73 -14.64 14.49
CA LEU A 567 -19.37 -14.21 15.85
C LEU A 567 -20.27 -14.92 16.87
N GLN A 568 -19.65 -15.56 17.86
CA GLN A 568 -20.34 -16.26 18.94
C GLN A 568 -20.47 -15.38 20.19
N VAL A 569 -21.66 -15.28 20.76
CA VAL A 569 -21.94 -14.56 22.02
C VAL A 569 -22.49 -15.57 23.02
N ALA A 570 -21.75 -15.92 24.06
CA ALA A 570 -22.15 -16.97 25.00
C ALA A 570 -23.40 -16.60 25.82
N GLY A 571 -23.46 -15.34 26.29
CA GLY A 571 -24.54 -14.75 27.05
C GLY A 571 -25.49 -13.94 26.18
N ASN A 572 -25.84 -12.73 26.63
CA ASN A 572 -26.83 -11.89 25.96
C ASN A 572 -26.20 -10.94 24.92
N LEU A 573 -26.99 -10.61 23.90
CA LEU A 573 -26.72 -9.56 22.93
C LEU A 573 -27.70 -8.40 23.13
N ASN A 574 -27.19 -7.16 23.18
CA ASN A 574 -28.01 -5.95 23.22
C ASN A 574 -27.59 -4.98 22.10
N LEU A 575 -28.47 -4.73 21.13
CA LEU A 575 -28.29 -3.75 20.07
C LEU A 575 -29.19 -2.53 20.34
N ALA A 576 -28.59 -1.43 20.78
CA ALA A 576 -29.29 -0.21 21.18
C ALA A 576 -29.81 0.59 19.97
N PRO A 577 -30.78 1.52 20.17
CA PRO A 577 -31.26 2.37 19.09
C PRO A 577 -30.12 3.19 18.44
N GLY A 578 -29.97 3.05 17.12
CA GLY A 578 -28.93 3.70 16.33
C GLY A 578 -27.54 3.04 16.39
N SER A 579 -27.39 1.83 16.95
CA SER A 579 -26.24 0.97 16.66
C SER A 579 -26.39 0.31 15.29
N THR A 580 -25.30 -0.22 14.73
CA THR A 580 -25.31 -0.89 13.42
C THR A 580 -24.88 -2.36 13.54
N TYR A 581 -25.63 -3.27 12.93
CA TYR A 581 -25.18 -4.62 12.60
C TYR A 581 -24.85 -4.66 11.12
N ALA A 582 -23.56 -4.71 10.78
CA ALA A 582 -23.08 -4.85 9.41
C ALA A 582 -23.02 -6.33 9.04
N VAL A 583 -23.68 -6.69 7.95
CA VAL A 583 -23.76 -8.06 7.45
C VAL A 583 -23.16 -8.10 6.06
N GLU A 584 -22.04 -8.80 5.93
CA GLU A 584 -21.51 -9.18 4.64
C GLU A 584 -22.19 -10.43 4.09
N PHE A 585 -22.37 -10.50 2.78
CA PHE A 585 -22.97 -11.66 2.11
C PHE A 585 -22.32 -11.95 0.76
N SER A 586 -22.41 -13.21 0.37
CA SER A 586 -22.02 -13.74 -0.93
C SER A 586 -23.14 -14.66 -1.44
N PRO A 587 -23.07 -15.17 -2.68
CA PRO A 587 -24.07 -16.10 -3.18
C PRO A 587 -24.25 -17.38 -2.35
N THR A 588 -23.34 -17.68 -1.42
CA THR A 588 -23.35 -18.92 -0.63
C THR A 588 -23.24 -18.73 0.88
N ALA A 589 -22.92 -17.53 1.37
CA ALA A 589 -22.69 -17.30 2.79
C ALA A 589 -23.13 -15.89 3.21
N SER A 590 -23.32 -15.70 4.52
CA SER A 590 -23.47 -14.39 5.13
C SER A 590 -22.77 -14.35 6.47
N ASP A 591 -22.49 -13.13 6.94
CA ASP A 591 -22.15 -12.91 8.33
C ASP A 591 -23.30 -13.33 9.23
N ARG A 592 -22.93 -13.78 10.43
CA ARG A 592 -23.89 -14.26 11.41
C ARG A 592 -23.44 -13.96 12.83
N ILE A 593 -24.38 -13.57 13.67
CA ILE A 593 -24.22 -13.57 15.13
C ILE A 593 -25.02 -14.75 15.69
N VAL A 594 -24.38 -15.53 16.56
CA VAL A 594 -25.01 -16.64 17.28
C VAL A 594 -24.92 -16.37 18.77
N VAL A 595 -26.06 -16.34 19.44
CA VAL A 595 -26.23 -15.91 20.83
C VAL A 595 -26.73 -17.10 21.66
N GLY A 596 -26.03 -17.42 22.75
CA GLY A 596 -26.44 -18.47 23.69
C GLY A 596 -27.55 -18.02 24.64
N GLY A 597 -27.61 -16.73 24.97
CA GLY A 597 -28.68 -16.09 25.73
C GLY A 597 -29.75 -15.44 24.85
N THR A 598 -30.35 -14.37 25.36
CA THR A 598 -31.36 -13.57 24.65
C THR A 598 -30.68 -12.48 23.79
N ALA A 599 -31.23 -12.24 22.59
CA ALA A 599 -30.85 -11.10 21.76
C ALA A 599 -31.93 -10.00 21.83
N THR A 600 -31.57 -8.83 22.35
CA THR A 600 -32.42 -7.64 22.41
C THR A 600 -32.04 -6.69 21.28
N VAL A 601 -32.96 -6.41 20.37
CA VAL A 601 -32.77 -5.51 19.22
C VAL A 601 -33.75 -4.34 19.35
N SER A 602 -33.24 -3.18 19.73
CA SER A 602 -34.06 -2.01 20.05
C SER A 602 -33.99 -0.94 18.95
N GLY A 603 -34.35 -1.27 17.71
CA GLY A 603 -34.28 -0.31 16.60
C GLY A 603 -32.86 -0.01 16.13
N ALA A 604 -31.97 -1.00 16.21
CA ALA A 604 -30.66 -0.95 15.57
C ALA A 604 -30.80 -0.99 14.03
N ASN A 605 -29.81 -0.47 13.31
CA ASN A 605 -29.76 -0.53 11.86
C ASN A 605 -29.09 -1.83 11.40
N MET A 606 -29.57 -2.43 10.32
CA MET A 606 -28.84 -3.49 9.61
C MET A 606 -28.24 -2.89 8.34
N ALA A 607 -26.92 -2.93 8.22
CA ALA A 607 -26.21 -2.47 7.03
C ALA A 607 -25.76 -3.67 6.20
N LEU A 608 -26.08 -3.66 4.91
CA LEU A 608 -25.79 -4.76 4.01
C LEU A 608 -24.61 -4.41 3.10
N SER A 609 -23.67 -5.34 2.95
CA SER A 609 -22.56 -5.23 2.00
C SER A 609 -22.22 -6.59 1.39
N LEU A 610 -21.72 -6.58 0.16
CA LEU A 610 -21.16 -7.76 -0.47
C LEU A 610 -19.77 -8.03 0.07
N GLU A 611 -19.43 -9.31 0.18
CA GLU A 611 -18.06 -9.76 0.37
C GLU A 611 -17.17 -9.17 -0.73
N ASN A 612 -16.12 -8.45 -0.33
CA ASN A 612 -15.13 -7.87 -1.24
C ASN A 612 -14.14 -8.92 -1.77
N ASP A 613 -14.62 -10.11 -2.12
CA ASP A 613 -13.78 -11.09 -2.78
C ASP A 613 -13.66 -10.71 -4.25
N ASN A 614 -12.42 -10.47 -4.67
CA ASN A 614 -12.00 -10.02 -6.01
C ASN A 614 -12.34 -10.99 -7.17
N ALA A 615 -13.31 -11.88 -6.99
CA ALA A 615 -13.88 -12.71 -8.05
C ALA A 615 -14.73 -11.84 -8.96
N ALA A 616 -14.12 -11.25 -9.99
CA ALA A 616 -14.84 -10.54 -11.04
C ALA A 616 -15.91 -11.48 -11.65
N LEU A 617 -17.18 -11.29 -11.26
CA LEU A 617 -18.31 -12.12 -11.68
C LEU A 617 -18.35 -12.29 -13.20
N LEU A 618 -17.99 -11.24 -13.93
CA LEU A 618 -17.90 -11.20 -15.40
C LEU A 618 -16.93 -12.23 -16.01
N SER A 619 -15.99 -12.77 -15.23
CA SER A 619 -15.05 -13.83 -15.65
C SER A 619 -15.51 -15.25 -15.31
N SER A 620 -16.61 -15.39 -14.55
CA SER A 620 -17.10 -16.69 -14.09
C SER A 620 -18.04 -17.35 -15.11
N ASN A 621 -17.79 -18.63 -15.41
CA ASN A 621 -18.60 -19.41 -16.36
C ASN A 621 -19.99 -19.79 -15.81
N GLN A 622 -20.16 -19.76 -14.48
CA GLN A 622 -21.41 -20.04 -13.78
C GLN A 622 -21.48 -19.14 -12.54
N THR A 623 -22.45 -18.22 -12.50
CA THR A 623 -22.72 -17.36 -11.34
C THR A 623 -23.95 -17.87 -10.61
N ARG A 624 -23.93 -17.87 -9.27
CA ARG A 624 -25.12 -18.11 -8.45
C ARG A 624 -25.71 -16.78 -8.03
N SER A 625 -27.03 -16.68 -8.10
CA SER A 625 -27.73 -15.47 -7.67
C SER A 625 -27.77 -15.35 -6.15
N VAL A 626 -27.59 -14.12 -5.67
CA VAL A 626 -27.91 -13.75 -4.28
C VAL A 626 -29.42 -13.60 -4.07
N LEU A 627 -30.19 -13.38 -5.15
CA LEU A 627 -31.64 -13.23 -5.07
C LEU A 627 -32.33 -14.50 -4.61
N GLY A 628 -33.33 -14.34 -3.74
CA GLY A 628 -34.13 -15.43 -3.22
C GLY A 628 -33.39 -16.34 -2.25
N GLN A 629 -32.12 -16.05 -1.96
CA GLN A 629 -31.40 -16.70 -0.87
C GLN A 629 -31.88 -16.15 0.46
N GLN A 630 -32.06 -17.04 1.44
CA GLN A 630 -32.35 -16.68 2.82
C GLN A 630 -31.14 -16.99 3.67
N PHE A 631 -30.62 -15.95 4.31
CA PHE A 631 -29.45 -16.01 5.16
C PHE A 631 -29.86 -15.90 6.62
N ASN A 632 -29.38 -16.81 7.46
CA ASN A 632 -29.63 -16.69 8.89
C ASN A 632 -28.56 -15.78 9.52
N VAL A 633 -28.94 -14.54 9.78
CA VAL A 633 -27.99 -13.48 10.17
C VAL A 633 -27.92 -13.30 11.69
N LEU A 634 -28.95 -13.72 12.44
CA LEU A 634 -28.95 -13.67 13.90
C LEU A 634 -29.70 -14.89 14.46
N GLN A 635 -29.08 -15.61 15.38
CA GLN A 635 -29.74 -16.66 16.16
C GLN A 635 -29.54 -16.42 17.65
N ALA A 636 -30.57 -16.68 18.45
CA ALA A 636 -30.52 -16.55 19.90
C ALA A 636 -31.25 -17.71 20.58
N ALA A 637 -30.53 -18.54 21.34
CA ALA A 637 -31.12 -19.70 22.02
C ALA A 637 -32.08 -19.29 23.16
N GLY A 638 -31.83 -18.15 23.81
CA GLY A 638 -32.74 -17.53 24.77
C GLY A 638 -33.83 -16.64 24.15
N GLY A 639 -33.98 -16.67 22.83
CA GLY A 639 -34.99 -15.94 22.07
C GLY A 639 -34.61 -14.52 21.65
N ILE A 640 -35.41 -13.95 20.74
CA ILE A 640 -35.22 -12.58 20.21
C ILE A 640 -36.30 -11.64 20.74
N GLN A 641 -35.90 -10.47 21.22
CA GLN A 641 -36.77 -9.41 21.70
C GLN A 641 -36.57 -8.13 20.89
N GLY A 642 -37.66 -7.55 20.40
CA GLY A 642 -37.61 -6.35 19.54
C GLY A 642 -37.25 -6.64 18.08
N GLN A 643 -36.99 -5.60 17.31
CA GLN A 643 -36.76 -5.64 15.87
C GLN A 643 -35.70 -4.60 15.44
N PHE A 644 -35.12 -4.81 14.26
CA PHE A 644 -34.26 -3.82 13.61
C PHE A 644 -35.13 -2.64 13.16
N GLY A 645 -34.58 -1.42 13.21
CA GLY A 645 -35.32 -0.19 12.88
C GLY A 645 -35.38 0.06 11.38
N SER A 646 -34.24 -0.10 10.70
CA SER A 646 -34.13 -0.02 9.24
C SER A 646 -33.09 -0.99 8.73
N VAL A 647 -33.33 -1.53 7.54
CA VAL A 647 -32.29 -2.14 6.71
C VAL A 647 -31.80 -1.04 5.77
N THR A 648 -30.52 -0.70 5.84
CA THR A 648 -29.91 0.27 4.93
C THR A 648 -29.29 -0.49 3.77
N ASP A 649 -30.00 -0.49 2.66
CA ASP A 649 -29.59 -1.13 1.41
C ASP A 649 -28.69 -0.16 0.64
N ASN A 650 -27.40 -0.51 0.53
CA ASN A 650 -26.45 0.24 -0.29
C ASN A 650 -26.47 -0.25 -1.74
N TYR A 651 -27.62 -0.66 -2.27
CA TYR A 651 -27.76 -1.24 -3.60
C TYR A 651 -28.95 -0.61 -4.34
N ALA A 652 -28.74 -0.27 -5.62
CA ALA A 652 -29.76 0.40 -6.43
C ALA A 652 -30.97 -0.50 -6.75
N PHE A 653 -30.78 -1.82 -6.69
CA PHE A 653 -31.71 -2.79 -7.26
C PHE A 653 -32.12 -3.90 -6.28
N LEU A 654 -31.61 -3.88 -5.04
CA LEU A 654 -31.86 -4.89 -4.03
C LEU A 654 -32.47 -4.26 -2.78
N ASP A 655 -33.45 -4.94 -2.22
CA ASP A 655 -33.99 -4.66 -0.89
C ASP A 655 -33.69 -5.83 0.05
N GLY A 656 -33.37 -5.53 1.31
CA GLY A 656 -33.20 -6.53 2.35
C GLY A 656 -34.46 -6.71 3.19
N ASN A 657 -35.09 -7.88 3.11
CA ASN A 657 -36.28 -8.21 3.88
C ASN A 657 -35.95 -9.13 5.07
N LEU A 658 -36.37 -8.72 6.27
CA LEU A 658 -36.14 -9.48 7.51
C LEU A 658 -37.36 -10.27 7.92
N ASN A 659 -37.17 -11.55 8.20
CA ASN A 659 -38.17 -12.41 8.82
C ASN A 659 -37.73 -12.82 10.24
N TYR A 660 -38.66 -12.75 11.18
CA TYR A 660 -38.42 -12.99 12.60
C TYR A 660 -39.12 -14.26 13.05
N THR A 661 -38.36 -15.12 13.71
CA THR A 661 -38.86 -16.28 14.45
C THR A 661 -38.57 -16.07 15.94
N GLY A 662 -39.10 -16.95 16.81
CA GLY A 662 -38.84 -16.84 18.25
C GLY A 662 -37.34 -16.85 18.62
N THR A 663 -36.49 -17.48 17.80
CA THR A 663 -35.06 -17.70 18.10
C THR A 663 -34.12 -17.25 16.97
N GLY A 664 -34.62 -16.59 15.93
CA GLY A 664 -33.78 -16.27 14.76
C GLY A 664 -34.33 -15.14 13.88
N VAL A 665 -33.42 -14.41 13.23
CA VAL A 665 -33.69 -13.46 12.15
C VAL A 665 -33.05 -13.97 10.88
N THR A 666 -33.85 -14.10 9.82
CA THR A 666 -33.37 -14.40 8.48
C THR A 666 -33.49 -13.19 7.58
N LEU A 667 -32.44 -12.92 6.79
CA LEU A 667 -32.39 -11.92 5.75
C LEU A 667 -32.69 -12.59 4.40
N ALA A 668 -33.74 -12.15 3.72
CA ALA A 668 -33.99 -12.46 2.32
C ALA A 668 -33.53 -11.27 1.47
N LEU A 669 -32.67 -11.54 0.49
CA LEU A 669 -32.31 -10.54 -0.50
C LEU A 669 -33.27 -10.64 -1.68
N GLU A 670 -33.98 -9.55 -1.94
CA GLU A 670 -35.02 -9.50 -2.96
C GLU A 670 -34.73 -8.37 -3.96
N ARG A 671 -35.25 -8.54 -5.16
CA ARG A 671 -35.19 -7.50 -6.19
C ARG A 671 -36.20 -6.42 -5.82
N ASN A 672 -35.77 -5.18 -5.76
CA ASN A 672 -36.69 -4.05 -5.58
C ASN A 672 -37.54 -3.79 -6.84
N GLY A 673 -38.49 -2.87 -6.75
CA GLY A 673 -39.39 -2.55 -7.87
C GLY A 673 -38.76 -1.78 -9.05
N ASP A 674 -37.52 -1.28 -8.90
CA ASP A 674 -36.89 -0.40 -9.88
C ASP A 674 -36.22 -1.21 -10.99
N SER A 675 -36.72 -1.17 -12.22
CA SER A 675 -36.06 -1.82 -13.38
C SER A 675 -34.63 -1.30 -13.62
N PHE A 676 -33.75 -2.09 -14.26
CA PHE A 676 -32.42 -1.60 -14.66
C PHE A 676 -32.52 -0.35 -15.55
N ALA A 677 -33.53 -0.33 -16.44
CA ALA A 677 -33.81 0.78 -17.33
C ALA A 677 -34.24 2.08 -16.59
N SER A 678 -34.71 1.99 -15.35
CA SER A 678 -35.08 3.18 -14.56
C SER A 678 -33.86 4.03 -14.18
N ALA A 679 -32.68 3.40 -14.02
CA ALA A 679 -31.43 4.09 -13.73
C ALA A 679 -30.78 4.73 -14.98
N ALA A 680 -31.20 4.32 -16.18
CA ALA A 680 -30.65 4.80 -17.44
C ALA A 680 -31.07 6.25 -17.77
N GLN A 681 -30.15 7.04 -18.31
CA GLN A 681 -30.39 8.39 -18.80
C GLN A 681 -30.38 8.48 -20.31
N THR A 682 -29.56 7.67 -20.99
CA THR A 682 -29.46 7.66 -22.45
C THR A 682 -30.24 6.53 -23.09
N SER A 683 -30.56 6.67 -24.37
CA SER A 683 -31.24 5.64 -25.17
C SER A 683 -30.40 4.36 -25.23
N ASN A 684 -29.08 4.46 -25.43
CA ASN A 684 -28.17 3.32 -25.38
C ASN A 684 -28.15 2.64 -24.01
N GLN A 685 -28.06 3.42 -22.92
CA GLN A 685 -28.12 2.86 -21.56
C GLN A 685 -29.44 2.14 -21.33
N ARG A 686 -30.55 2.70 -21.80
CA ARG A 686 -31.89 2.10 -21.64
C ARG A 686 -32.01 0.79 -22.42
N SER A 687 -31.56 0.77 -23.68
CA SER A 687 -31.54 -0.43 -24.53
C SER A 687 -30.73 -1.57 -23.91
N VAL A 688 -29.50 -1.29 -23.47
CA VAL A 688 -28.63 -2.32 -22.87
C VAL A 688 -29.10 -2.73 -21.47
N ALA A 689 -29.65 -1.81 -20.68
CA ALA A 689 -30.22 -2.12 -19.36
C ALA A 689 -31.40 -3.09 -19.48
N GLN A 690 -32.30 -2.89 -20.44
CA GLN A 690 -33.40 -3.81 -20.73
C GLN A 690 -32.89 -5.18 -21.17
N ALA A 691 -31.88 -5.23 -22.05
CA ALA A 691 -31.28 -6.48 -22.49
C ALA A 691 -30.58 -7.22 -21.34
N ALA A 692 -29.86 -6.48 -20.48
CA ALA A 692 -29.17 -7.05 -19.32
C ALA A 692 -30.16 -7.60 -18.29
N GLU A 693 -31.29 -6.91 -18.06
CA GLU A 693 -32.33 -7.36 -17.14
C GLU A 693 -33.01 -8.66 -17.61
N GLN A 694 -33.20 -8.82 -18.93
CA GLN A 694 -33.77 -10.02 -19.54
C GLN A 694 -32.87 -11.26 -19.45
N LEU A 695 -31.58 -11.10 -19.16
CA LEU A 695 -30.67 -12.25 -18.94
C LEU A 695 -31.05 -13.04 -17.68
N GLY A 696 -31.70 -12.38 -16.71
CA GLY A 696 -32.23 -12.99 -15.50
C GLY A 696 -31.17 -13.41 -14.47
N ALA A 697 -31.67 -13.78 -13.29
CA ALA A 697 -30.87 -14.24 -12.17
C ALA A 697 -29.98 -15.44 -12.54
N GLY A 698 -28.74 -15.44 -12.07
CA GLY A 698 -27.72 -16.45 -12.39
C GLY A 698 -26.88 -16.16 -13.64
N ASN A 699 -27.20 -15.12 -14.41
CA ASN A 699 -26.33 -14.64 -15.48
C ASN A 699 -25.31 -13.62 -14.95
N SER A 700 -24.03 -13.78 -15.26
CA SER A 700 -22.97 -12.95 -14.70
C SER A 700 -23.11 -11.45 -15.00
N VAL A 701 -23.69 -11.08 -16.16
CA VAL A 701 -23.96 -9.67 -16.50
C VAL A 701 -25.10 -9.14 -15.64
N TYR A 702 -26.20 -9.90 -15.51
CA TYR A 702 -27.33 -9.53 -14.65
C TYR A 702 -26.88 -9.36 -13.20
N GLU A 703 -26.12 -10.33 -12.66
CA GLU A 703 -25.62 -10.31 -11.30
C GLU A 703 -24.62 -9.15 -11.06
N SER A 704 -23.82 -8.78 -12.06
CA SER A 704 -22.92 -7.63 -11.90
C SER A 704 -23.66 -6.30 -11.88
N VAL A 705 -24.78 -6.18 -12.61
CA VAL A 705 -25.60 -4.96 -12.63
C VAL A 705 -26.45 -4.84 -11.38
N ILE A 706 -27.12 -5.93 -10.95
CA ILE A 706 -28.02 -5.90 -9.78
C ILE A 706 -27.29 -5.53 -8.48
N LEU A 707 -25.99 -5.84 -8.41
CA LEU A 707 -25.10 -5.50 -7.30
C LEU A 707 -24.51 -4.08 -7.38
N SER A 708 -25.04 -3.23 -8.26
CA SER A 708 -24.64 -1.81 -8.32
C SER A 708 -25.05 -1.08 -7.03
N GLN A 709 -24.09 -0.41 -6.39
CA GLN A 709 -24.36 0.27 -5.12
C GLN A 709 -25.34 1.44 -5.26
N ASP A 710 -25.29 2.12 -6.41
CA ASP A 710 -26.14 3.26 -6.72
C ASP A 710 -26.44 3.33 -8.23
N THR A 711 -27.37 4.21 -8.59
CA THR A 711 -27.77 4.43 -9.99
C THR A 711 -26.65 5.05 -10.84
N ALA A 712 -25.64 5.68 -10.24
CA ALA A 712 -24.50 6.22 -10.96
C ALA A 712 -23.54 5.12 -11.43
N SER A 713 -23.33 4.11 -10.59
CA SER A 713 -22.53 2.92 -10.87
C SER A 713 -23.22 2.04 -11.89
N ALA A 714 -24.54 1.88 -11.80
CA ALA A 714 -25.35 1.21 -12.82
C ALA A 714 -25.23 1.88 -14.20
N ARG A 715 -25.32 3.22 -14.26
CA ARG A 715 -25.16 3.98 -15.52
C ARG A 715 -23.79 3.77 -16.17
N ARG A 716 -22.71 3.76 -15.36
CA ARG A 716 -21.36 3.45 -15.85
C ARG A 716 -21.28 2.05 -16.44
N ALA A 717 -21.90 1.06 -15.78
CA ALA A 717 -22.01 -0.29 -16.31
C ALA A 717 -22.72 -0.30 -17.68
N PHE A 718 -23.88 0.36 -17.79
CA PHE A 718 -24.63 0.42 -19.04
C PHE A 718 -23.86 1.10 -20.18
N THR A 719 -23.19 2.23 -19.92
CA THR A 719 -22.34 2.90 -20.93
C THR A 719 -21.24 1.97 -21.44
N GLN A 720 -20.61 1.19 -20.57
CA GLN A 720 -19.55 0.26 -20.98
C GLN A 720 -20.09 -1.04 -21.58
N LEU A 721 -21.32 -1.44 -21.29
CA LEU A 721 -21.94 -2.63 -21.87
C LEU A 721 -22.52 -2.38 -23.27
N SER A 722 -22.74 -1.12 -23.68
CA SER A 722 -23.48 -0.76 -24.89
C SER A 722 -22.87 -1.25 -26.20
N GLY A 723 -21.53 -1.28 -26.34
CA GLY A 723 -20.89 -1.70 -27.59
C GLY A 723 -20.89 -0.64 -28.71
N GLU A 724 -21.04 0.64 -28.36
CA GLU A 724 -21.11 1.79 -29.30
C GLU A 724 -20.00 1.88 -30.36
N VAL A 725 -18.87 1.22 -30.12
CA VAL A 725 -17.70 1.20 -31.01
C VAL A 725 -17.97 0.44 -32.32
N HIS A 726 -18.88 -0.53 -32.31
CA HIS A 726 -19.15 -1.36 -33.50
C HIS A 726 -19.81 -0.58 -34.64
N PRO A 727 -20.88 0.20 -34.42
CA PRO A 727 -21.41 1.10 -35.44
C PRO A 727 -20.48 2.31 -35.70
N ALA A 728 -19.69 2.76 -34.71
CA ALA A 728 -18.77 3.90 -34.89
C ALA A 728 -17.69 3.65 -35.95
N ILE A 729 -17.07 2.46 -35.95
CA ILE A 729 -16.00 2.13 -36.90
C ILE A 729 -16.52 1.99 -38.33
N ALA A 730 -17.76 1.52 -38.53
CA ALA A 730 -18.38 1.48 -39.86
C ALA A 730 -18.54 2.90 -40.43
N THR A 731 -19.08 3.82 -39.64
CA THR A 731 -19.21 5.24 -40.02
C THR A 731 -17.84 5.87 -40.31
N GLN A 732 -16.82 5.57 -39.51
CA GLN A 732 -15.47 6.09 -39.76
C GLN A 732 -14.88 5.57 -41.08
N LEU A 733 -15.05 4.28 -41.41
CA LEU A 733 -14.52 3.72 -42.66
C LEU A 733 -15.23 4.28 -43.91
N ILE A 734 -16.53 4.57 -43.82
CA ILE A 734 -17.27 5.29 -44.87
C ILE A 734 -16.70 6.71 -45.04
N ASN A 735 -16.41 7.42 -43.94
CA ASN A 735 -15.77 8.73 -44.00
C ASN A 735 -14.35 8.68 -44.58
N ASP A 736 -13.55 7.67 -44.20
CA ASP A 736 -12.17 7.47 -44.66
C ASP A 736 -12.10 7.22 -46.18
N SER A 737 -13.14 6.62 -46.78
CA SER A 737 -13.24 6.45 -48.25
C SER A 737 -13.04 7.75 -49.03
N ARG A 738 -13.35 8.91 -48.40
CA ARG A 738 -13.13 10.23 -48.99
C ARG A 738 -11.66 10.49 -49.32
N GLN A 739 -10.73 10.00 -48.51
CA GLN A 739 -9.29 10.21 -48.73
C GLN A 739 -8.82 9.63 -50.06
N LEU A 740 -9.42 8.51 -50.51
CA LEU A 740 -9.14 7.90 -51.81
C LEU A 740 -9.66 8.76 -52.96
N ARG A 741 -10.90 9.27 -52.85
CA ARG A 741 -11.49 10.17 -53.85
C ARG A 741 -10.72 11.47 -53.97
N ASP A 742 -10.36 12.05 -52.83
CA ASP A 742 -9.63 13.31 -52.77
C ASP A 742 -8.23 13.13 -53.36
N ALA A 743 -7.55 12.01 -53.10
CA ALA A 743 -6.26 11.69 -53.74
C ALA A 743 -6.36 11.58 -55.27
N VAL A 744 -7.38 10.89 -55.80
CA VAL A 744 -7.61 10.80 -57.25
C VAL A 744 -7.96 12.16 -57.85
N GLY A 745 -8.86 12.91 -57.19
CA GLY A 745 -9.23 14.25 -57.63
C GLY A 745 -8.03 15.20 -57.61
N ASP A 746 -7.19 15.12 -56.59
CA ASP A 746 -5.94 15.85 -56.52
C ASP A 746 -4.99 15.47 -57.65
N ARG A 747 -4.84 14.17 -57.93
CA ARG A 747 -3.99 13.71 -59.01
C ARG A 747 -4.42 14.29 -60.36
N LEU A 748 -5.70 14.20 -60.69
CA LEU A 748 -6.25 14.65 -61.98
C LEU A 748 -6.38 16.19 -62.12
N ARG A 749 -6.05 16.95 -61.06
CA ARG A 749 -6.00 18.43 -61.09
C ARG A 749 -4.60 18.99 -61.29
N VAL A 750 -3.58 18.15 -61.40
CA VAL A 750 -2.22 18.61 -61.68
C VAL A 750 -2.21 19.34 -63.02
N GLU A 751 -1.74 20.58 -63.03
CA GLU A 751 -1.74 21.37 -64.25
C GLU A 751 -0.64 20.89 -65.22
N GLY A 752 -1.00 20.71 -66.49
CA GLY A 752 -0.13 20.14 -67.53
C GLY A 752 -0.23 18.62 -67.67
N LEU A 753 -1.07 17.95 -66.88
CA LEU A 753 -1.22 16.50 -66.89
C LEU A 753 -1.89 15.94 -68.16
N TYR A 754 -2.57 16.79 -68.93
CA TYR A 754 -3.24 16.46 -70.19
C TYR A 754 -2.52 17.02 -71.42
N ASP A 755 -1.34 17.65 -71.24
CA ASP A 755 -0.57 18.22 -72.34
C ASP A 755 0.00 17.09 -73.22
N GLN A 756 0.02 17.28 -74.54
CA GLN A 756 0.51 16.26 -75.47
C GLN A 756 2.04 16.07 -75.34
N PRO A 757 2.53 14.81 -75.25
CA PRO A 757 3.97 14.54 -75.26
C PRO A 757 4.59 14.87 -76.63
N VAL A 758 5.92 14.97 -76.66
CA VAL A 758 6.66 15.18 -77.92
C VAL A 758 6.40 13.98 -78.85
N PRO A 759 6.20 14.20 -80.17
CA PRO A 759 5.95 13.10 -81.11
C PRO A 759 7.02 12.00 -81.01
N GLY A 760 6.58 10.77 -80.70
CA GLY A 760 7.45 9.59 -80.51
C GLY A 760 7.77 9.23 -79.04
N THR A 761 7.19 9.92 -78.06
CA THR A 761 7.30 9.60 -76.62
C THR A 761 5.94 9.23 -76.03
N GLU A 762 5.89 8.24 -75.14
CA GLU A 762 4.69 7.91 -74.34
C GLU A 762 4.62 8.86 -73.14
N ASP A 763 3.42 9.30 -72.75
CA ASP A 763 3.21 10.10 -71.53
C ASP A 763 2.68 9.21 -70.40
N ASN A 764 3.59 8.48 -69.76
CA ASN A 764 3.28 7.66 -68.60
C ASN A 764 3.74 8.36 -67.33
N SER A 765 3.01 8.13 -66.24
CA SER A 765 3.36 8.76 -64.98
C SER A 765 3.03 7.89 -63.78
N VAL A 766 3.88 7.98 -62.78
CA VAL A 766 3.74 7.31 -61.49
C VAL A 766 3.59 8.39 -60.43
N TRP A 767 2.72 8.15 -59.46
CA TRP A 767 2.61 8.99 -58.28
C TRP A 767 2.56 8.16 -57.02
N VAL A 768 3.09 8.73 -55.94
CA VAL A 768 3.02 8.18 -54.59
C VAL A 768 2.52 9.27 -53.66
N LYS A 769 1.50 8.98 -52.84
CA LYS A 769 0.93 9.90 -51.86
C LYS A 769 0.98 9.30 -50.46
N ALA A 770 1.71 9.94 -49.57
CA ALA A 770 1.57 9.71 -48.13
C ALA A 770 0.42 10.58 -47.62
N LEU A 771 -0.49 9.99 -46.86
CA LEU A 771 -1.66 10.70 -46.33
C LEU A 771 -1.80 10.44 -44.83
N GLY A 772 -2.27 11.46 -44.12
CA GLY A 772 -2.61 11.39 -42.71
C GLY A 772 -3.87 12.22 -42.43
N ALA A 773 -4.77 11.70 -41.63
CA ALA A 773 -5.97 12.41 -41.22
C ALA A 773 -6.24 12.24 -39.73
N TRP A 774 -6.92 13.20 -39.13
CA TRP A 774 -7.41 13.13 -37.77
C TRP A 774 -8.78 13.79 -37.69
N GLY A 775 -9.64 13.24 -36.84
CA GLY A 775 -11.01 13.70 -36.74
C GLY A 775 -11.58 13.58 -35.34
N LYS A 776 -12.61 14.38 -35.09
CA LYS A 776 -13.49 14.24 -33.94
C LYS A 776 -14.92 14.23 -34.43
N ASN A 777 -15.70 13.24 -33.99
CA ASN A 777 -17.14 13.23 -34.18
C ASN A 777 -17.80 13.39 -32.80
N ASN A 778 -18.48 14.52 -32.59
CA ASN A 778 -19.17 14.79 -31.34
C ASN A 778 -20.41 13.90 -31.22
N GLY A 779 -20.47 13.17 -30.12
CA GLY A 779 -21.64 12.37 -29.74
C GLY A 779 -22.85 13.24 -29.40
N SER A 780 -23.96 12.58 -29.10
CA SER A 780 -25.21 13.25 -28.70
C SER A 780 -25.46 13.09 -27.19
N SER A 781 -26.66 13.47 -26.72
CA SER A 781 -27.13 13.04 -25.39
C SER A 781 -27.14 11.52 -25.24
N ASP A 782 -27.20 10.78 -26.35
CA ASP A 782 -27.45 9.36 -26.37
C ASP A 782 -26.24 8.50 -26.77
N SER A 783 -25.14 9.12 -27.21
CA SER A 783 -23.95 8.43 -27.73
C SER A 783 -22.64 9.12 -27.35
N ALA A 784 -21.59 8.35 -27.11
CA ALA A 784 -20.27 8.85 -26.82
C ALA A 784 -19.64 9.56 -28.03
N SER A 785 -18.79 10.56 -27.78
CA SER A 785 -17.98 11.18 -28.83
C SER A 785 -16.86 10.23 -29.28
N SER A 786 -16.42 10.37 -30.52
CA SER A 786 -15.28 9.62 -31.06
C SER A 786 -14.14 10.53 -31.50
N THR A 787 -12.93 10.00 -31.40
CA THR A 787 -11.72 10.59 -32.00
C THR A 787 -11.07 9.56 -32.90
N SER A 788 -10.64 9.97 -34.09
CA SER A 788 -10.02 9.10 -35.08
C SER A 788 -8.71 9.65 -35.60
N SER A 789 -7.84 8.73 -36.03
CA SER A 789 -6.62 9.03 -36.77
C SER A 789 -6.45 8.03 -37.89
N LEU A 790 -6.01 8.48 -39.06
CA LEU A 790 -5.69 7.65 -40.20
C LEU A 790 -4.28 7.97 -40.68
N GLY A 791 -3.51 6.95 -41.05
CA GLY A 791 -2.23 7.09 -41.74
C GLY A 791 -2.13 6.08 -42.88
N GLY A 792 -1.62 6.49 -44.04
CA GLY A 792 -1.57 5.60 -45.19
C GLY A 792 -0.62 6.04 -46.31
N LEU A 793 -0.46 5.12 -47.26
CA LEU A 793 0.32 5.32 -48.48
C LEU A 793 -0.49 4.81 -49.67
N LEU A 794 -0.64 5.67 -50.69
CA LEU A 794 -1.20 5.32 -51.98
C LEU A 794 -0.12 5.41 -53.05
N ALA A 795 -0.19 4.55 -54.04
CA ALA A 795 0.60 4.64 -55.27
C ALA A 795 -0.30 4.40 -56.47
N GLY A 796 -0.04 5.12 -57.56
CA GLY A 796 -0.81 4.98 -58.79
C GLY A 796 0.04 5.16 -60.02
N VAL A 797 -0.48 4.65 -61.13
CA VAL A 797 0.08 4.80 -62.46
C VAL A 797 -1.03 5.27 -63.38
N ASP A 798 -0.75 6.30 -64.16
CA ASP A 798 -1.69 6.84 -65.13
C ASP A 798 -0.99 7.43 -66.35
N GLY A 799 -1.68 7.39 -67.48
CA GLY A 799 -1.17 7.87 -68.77
C GLY A 799 -2.27 8.26 -69.73
N LEU A 800 -1.89 9.00 -70.77
CA LEU A 800 -2.82 9.44 -71.81
C LEU A 800 -3.22 8.26 -72.71
N ILE A 801 -4.53 8.07 -72.88
CA ILE A 801 -5.09 7.06 -73.80
C ILE A 801 -5.70 7.70 -75.05
N SER A 802 -5.89 9.03 -75.04
CA SER A 802 -6.26 9.85 -76.19
C SER A 802 -5.79 11.30 -75.94
N GLU A 803 -6.03 12.20 -76.91
CA GLU A 803 -5.56 13.59 -76.84
C GLU A 803 -6.01 14.37 -75.58
N HIS A 804 -7.11 13.93 -74.96
CA HIS A 804 -7.77 14.62 -73.86
C HIS A 804 -8.20 13.69 -72.73
N THR A 805 -7.83 12.40 -72.77
CA THR A 805 -8.30 11.40 -71.82
C THR A 805 -7.13 10.68 -71.17
N ARG A 806 -7.14 10.64 -69.84
CA ARG A 806 -6.16 9.97 -69.00
C ARG A 806 -6.82 8.86 -68.21
N LEU A 807 -6.22 7.67 -68.24
CA LEU A 807 -6.67 6.50 -67.52
C LEU A 807 -5.62 6.10 -66.50
N GLY A 808 -6.05 5.74 -65.30
CA GLY A 808 -5.15 5.35 -64.23
C GLY A 808 -5.70 4.29 -63.30
N VAL A 809 -4.77 3.65 -62.60
CA VAL A 809 -5.06 2.72 -61.50
C VAL A 809 -4.29 3.17 -60.25
N MET A 810 -4.84 2.87 -59.08
CA MET A 810 -4.18 3.09 -57.80
C MET A 810 -4.33 1.89 -56.89
N ALA A 811 -3.35 1.68 -56.03
CA ALA A 811 -3.42 0.77 -54.92
C ALA A 811 -2.77 1.40 -53.69
N GLY A 812 -3.14 0.93 -52.50
CA GLY A 812 -2.52 1.44 -51.29
C GLY A 812 -2.98 0.76 -50.02
N TYR A 813 -2.46 1.27 -48.91
CA TYR A 813 -2.75 0.79 -47.57
C TYR A 813 -2.98 1.97 -46.62
N SER A 814 -3.94 1.83 -45.72
CA SER A 814 -4.12 2.74 -44.59
C SER A 814 -4.41 1.99 -43.29
N ASP A 815 -3.93 2.55 -42.19
CA ASP A 815 -4.30 2.18 -40.83
C ASP A 815 -5.18 3.28 -40.24
N THR A 816 -6.36 2.90 -39.73
CA THR A 816 -7.27 3.78 -39.01
C THR A 816 -7.34 3.35 -37.55
N SER A 817 -7.23 4.29 -36.62
CA SER A 817 -7.51 4.10 -35.20
C SER A 817 -8.68 4.97 -34.76
N LEU A 818 -9.52 4.42 -33.87
CA LEU A 818 -10.73 5.06 -33.33
C LEU A 818 -10.81 4.80 -31.82
N SER A 819 -11.03 5.85 -31.05
CA SER A 819 -11.35 5.77 -29.62
C SER A 819 -12.69 6.44 -29.35
N LEU A 820 -13.52 5.81 -28.53
CA LEU A 820 -14.70 6.45 -27.95
C LEU A 820 -14.36 7.11 -26.61
N GLY A 821 -15.21 8.04 -26.17
CA GLY A 821 -15.02 8.82 -24.95
C GLY A 821 -14.74 7.97 -23.70
N ASP A 822 -14.07 8.59 -22.72
CA ASP A 822 -13.42 7.90 -21.59
C ASP A 822 -14.34 6.93 -20.85
N ASP A 823 -15.62 7.27 -20.65
CA ASP A 823 -16.57 6.42 -19.92
C ASP A 823 -16.89 5.07 -20.60
N THR A 824 -16.62 4.93 -21.91
CA THR A 824 -16.93 3.70 -22.68
C THR A 824 -15.77 2.69 -22.71
N HIS A 825 -14.54 3.14 -22.46
CA HIS A 825 -13.31 2.35 -22.54
C HIS A 825 -13.22 1.43 -23.80
N SER A 826 -13.66 1.94 -24.95
CA SER A 826 -13.77 1.17 -26.19
C SER A 826 -12.93 1.79 -27.32
N ARG A 827 -12.24 0.93 -28.07
CA ARG A 827 -11.36 1.32 -29.18
C ARG A 827 -11.47 0.34 -30.35
N ALA A 828 -11.25 0.84 -31.55
CA ALA A 828 -11.17 0.06 -32.77
C ALA A 828 -9.96 0.47 -33.62
N SER A 829 -9.45 -0.46 -34.40
CA SER A 829 -8.49 -0.18 -35.47
C SER A 829 -8.86 -0.95 -36.73
N ALA A 830 -8.50 -0.43 -37.89
CA ALA A 830 -8.77 -1.06 -39.18
C ALA A 830 -7.57 -0.97 -40.12
N ASP A 831 -7.03 -2.12 -40.50
CA ASP A 831 -6.06 -2.24 -41.60
C ASP A 831 -6.82 -2.30 -42.93
N SER A 832 -6.62 -1.31 -43.79
CA SER A 832 -7.35 -1.17 -45.05
C SER A 832 -6.44 -1.30 -46.25
N TYR A 833 -6.84 -2.12 -47.23
CA TYR A 833 -6.13 -2.32 -48.49
C TYR A 833 -7.01 -1.82 -49.62
N HIS A 834 -6.48 -0.93 -50.46
CA HIS A 834 -7.25 -0.21 -51.47
C HIS A 834 -6.82 -0.60 -52.86
N LEU A 835 -7.79 -0.73 -53.77
CA LEU A 835 -7.59 -0.83 -55.20
C LEU A 835 -8.61 0.07 -55.90
N GLY A 836 -8.16 0.85 -56.88
CA GLY A 836 -9.06 1.72 -57.64
C GLY A 836 -8.60 1.98 -59.05
N ALA A 837 -9.53 2.42 -59.87
CA ALA A 837 -9.30 2.89 -61.23
C ALA A 837 -10.01 4.23 -61.43
N TYR A 838 -9.43 5.08 -62.25
CA TYR A 838 -9.95 6.41 -62.51
C TYR A 838 -9.68 6.85 -63.94
N ILE A 839 -10.57 7.70 -64.43
CA ILE A 839 -10.49 8.32 -65.74
C ILE A 839 -10.75 9.82 -65.59
N GLY A 840 -9.93 10.61 -66.25
CA GLY A 840 -10.13 12.05 -66.37
C GLY A 840 -10.15 12.45 -67.83
N HIS A 841 -11.03 13.38 -68.18
CA HIS A 841 -11.16 13.92 -69.53
C HIS A 841 -11.22 15.44 -69.49
N GLU A 842 -10.36 16.13 -70.23
CA GLU A 842 -10.31 17.60 -70.30
C GLU A 842 -10.65 18.09 -71.70
N GLN A 843 -11.81 18.73 -71.86
CA GLN A 843 -12.27 19.30 -73.12
C GLN A 843 -12.43 20.82 -72.98
N GLY A 844 -11.40 21.55 -73.41
CA GLY A 844 -11.35 23.01 -73.25
C GLY A 844 -11.38 23.39 -71.77
N ALA A 845 -12.38 24.16 -71.34
CA ALA A 845 -12.51 24.58 -69.94
C ALA A 845 -13.18 23.52 -69.04
N LEU A 846 -13.78 22.45 -69.61
CA LEU A 846 -14.51 21.44 -68.86
C LEU A 846 -13.61 20.25 -68.54
N ARG A 847 -13.50 19.89 -67.25
CA ARG A 847 -12.87 18.67 -66.78
C ARG A 847 -13.93 17.73 -66.20
N LEU A 848 -13.94 16.50 -66.70
CA LEU A 848 -14.74 15.39 -66.17
C LEU A 848 -13.82 14.39 -65.51
N THR A 849 -14.22 13.90 -64.35
CA THR A 849 -13.51 12.85 -63.61
C THR A 849 -14.50 11.79 -63.20
N ALA A 850 -14.13 10.53 -63.36
CA ALA A 850 -14.86 9.40 -62.82
C ALA A 850 -13.87 8.41 -62.21
N GLY A 851 -14.24 7.78 -61.11
CA GLY A 851 -13.41 6.77 -60.46
C GLY A 851 -14.24 5.75 -59.70
N ALA A 852 -13.64 4.58 -59.54
CA ALA A 852 -14.16 3.53 -58.69
C ALA A 852 -13.05 2.95 -57.84
N SER A 853 -13.35 2.64 -56.58
CA SER A 853 -12.41 2.01 -55.66
C SER A 853 -13.10 0.95 -54.82
N HIS A 854 -12.36 -0.10 -54.49
CA HIS A 854 -12.76 -1.15 -53.57
C HIS A 854 -11.68 -1.29 -52.50
N SER A 855 -12.12 -1.41 -51.24
CA SER A 855 -11.24 -1.53 -50.08
C SER A 855 -11.62 -2.74 -49.26
N TRP A 856 -10.63 -3.52 -48.85
CA TRP A 856 -10.77 -4.58 -47.86
C TRP A 856 -10.28 -4.09 -46.51
N HIS A 857 -11.08 -4.25 -45.47
CA HIS A 857 -10.80 -3.79 -44.12
C HIS A 857 -10.70 -4.99 -43.17
N ARG A 858 -9.62 -5.04 -42.38
CA ARG A 858 -9.52 -5.96 -41.23
C ARG A 858 -9.70 -5.16 -39.97
N ILE A 859 -10.84 -5.35 -39.30
CA ILE A 859 -11.25 -4.58 -38.14
C ILE A 859 -10.90 -5.34 -36.86
N ASP A 860 -10.17 -4.68 -35.97
CA ASP A 860 -9.87 -5.13 -34.61
C ASP A 860 -10.59 -4.20 -33.60
N VAL A 861 -11.53 -4.75 -32.82
CA VAL A 861 -12.24 -4.00 -31.75
C VAL A 861 -11.83 -4.54 -30.39
N LYS A 862 -11.62 -3.64 -29.42
CA LYS A 862 -11.35 -3.96 -28.02
C LYS A 862 -12.23 -3.10 -27.10
N ARG A 863 -12.89 -3.75 -26.15
CA ARG A 863 -13.68 -3.09 -25.09
C ARG A 863 -13.16 -3.54 -23.73
N ASP A 864 -12.70 -2.59 -22.94
CA ASP A 864 -12.10 -2.81 -21.62
C ASP A 864 -13.12 -2.37 -20.54
N LEU A 865 -13.93 -3.29 -20.01
CA LEU A 865 -14.99 -2.96 -19.06
C LEU A 865 -14.43 -2.92 -17.64
N GLN A 866 -14.77 -1.86 -16.89
CA GLN A 866 -14.48 -1.66 -15.49
C GLN A 866 -15.57 -0.81 -14.82
N PHE A 867 -16.40 -1.43 -13.99
CA PHE A 867 -17.42 -0.76 -13.17
C PHE A 867 -17.55 -1.43 -11.79
N GLY A 868 -17.46 -0.63 -10.72
CA GLY A 868 -17.42 -1.16 -9.35
C GLY A 868 -16.19 -2.05 -9.12
N ALA A 869 -16.40 -3.21 -8.50
CA ALA A 869 -15.38 -4.26 -8.34
C ALA A 869 -15.25 -5.18 -9.59
N PHE A 870 -16.04 -4.94 -10.65
CA PHE A 870 -16.11 -5.82 -11.81
C PHE A 870 -15.25 -5.32 -12.97
N SER A 871 -14.59 -6.26 -13.65
CA SER A 871 -13.82 -5.98 -14.86
C SER A 871 -13.95 -7.12 -15.89
N ASP A 872 -13.97 -6.78 -17.17
CA ASP A 872 -13.97 -7.74 -18.28
C ASP A 872 -13.24 -7.15 -19.51
N ARG A 873 -12.82 -8.00 -20.44
CA ARG A 873 -12.14 -7.58 -21.66
C ARG A 873 -12.66 -8.34 -22.86
N GLN A 874 -13.26 -7.60 -23.78
CA GLN A 874 -13.83 -8.13 -25.00
C GLN A 874 -12.98 -7.76 -26.21
N LYS A 875 -12.81 -8.72 -27.12
CA LYS A 875 -12.06 -8.55 -28.37
C LYS A 875 -12.78 -9.20 -29.52
N VAL A 876 -12.77 -8.56 -30.68
CA VAL A 876 -13.20 -9.18 -31.93
C VAL A 876 -12.32 -8.76 -33.09
N LYS A 877 -12.11 -9.71 -34.01
CA LYS A 877 -11.55 -9.49 -35.33
C LYS A 877 -12.64 -9.80 -36.35
N ARG A 878 -12.90 -8.91 -37.30
CA ARG A 878 -13.84 -9.16 -38.40
C ARG A 878 -13.37 -8.49 -39.67
N ASP A 879 -13.77 -9.05 -40.80
CA ASP A 879 -13.50 -8.47 -42.11
C ASP A 879 -14.69 -7.58 -42.54
N ALA A 880 -14.39 -6.56 -43.33
CA ALA A 880 -15.37 -5.70 -43.96
C ALA A 880 -14.83 -5.22 -45.31
N GLN A 881 -15.71 -4.69 -46.14
CA GLN A 881 -15.37 -4.15 -47.45
C GLN A 881 -16.12 -2.85 -47.73
N SER A 882 -15.47 -1.92 -48.44
CA SER A 882 -16.13 -0.72 -48.96
C SER A 882 -15.90 -0.59 -50.46
N SER A 883 -16.98 -0.41 -51.20
CA SER A 883 -16.96 -0.12 -52.63
C SER A 883 -17.45 1.29 -52.87
N GLN A 884 -16.83 1.98 -53.80
CA GLN A 884 -17.18 3.36 -54.09
C GLN A 884 -17.09 3.65 -55.58
N VAL A 885 -18.06 4.45 -56.05
CA VAL A 885 -18.03 5.10 -57.36
C VAL A 885 -18.21 6.61 -57.16
N PHE A 886 -17.42 7.42 -57.86
CA PHE A 886 -17.51 8.87 -57.77
C PHE A 886 -17.26 9.55 -59.10
N THR A 887 -17.86 10.72 -59.26
CA THR A 887 -17.69 11.57 -60.44
C THR A 887 -17.56 13.03 -60.04
N GLU A 888 -16.81 13.81 -60.81
CA GLU A 888 -16.72 15.25 -60.69
C GLU A 888 -16.79 15.91 -62.07
N ALA A 889 -17.60 16.96 -62.19
CA ALA A 889 -17.56 17.87 -63.31
C ALA A 889 -17.08 19.24 -62.82
N ALA A 890 -16.06 19.80 -63.46
CA ALA A 890 -15.44 21.06 -63.05
C ALA A 890 -15.21 21.96 -64.28
N TYR A 891 -15.45 23.27 -64.16
CA TYR A 891 -15.35 24.21 -65.28
C TYR A 891 -14.40 25.36 -64.97
N ARG A 892 -13.26 25.43 -65.65
CA ARG A 892 -12.19 26.40 -65.38
C ARG A 892 -12.41 27.74 -66.08
N LEU A 893 -12.48 28.82 -65.30
CA LEU A 893 -12.57 30.21 -65.72
C LEU A 893 -11.22 30.90 -65.47
N ASN A 894 -10.52 31.27 -66.54
CA ASN A 894 -9.23 31.95 -66.45
C ASN A 894 -9.44 33.48 -66.33
N LEU A 895 -9.41 34.01 -65.10
CA LEU A 895 -9.61 35.42 -64.75
C LEU A 895 -8.29 36.03 -64.26
N GLN A 896 -7.32 36.28 -65.15
CA GLN A 896 -5.98 36.71 -64.72
C GLN A 896 -6.00 37.85 -63.68
N PRO A 897 -5.28 37.72 -62.55
CA PRO A 897 -4.30 36.67 -62.23
C PRO A 897 -4.86 35.36 -61.61
N LEU A 898 -6.17 35.22 -61.46
CA LEU A 898 -6.82 34.12 -60.75
C LEU A 898 -7.51 33.13 -61.70
N ALA A 899 -7.46 31.82 -61.43
CA ALA A 899 -8.32 30.83 -62.07
C ALA A 899 -9.43 30.43 -61.08
N LEU A 900 -10.70 30.51 -61.50
CA LEU A 900 -11.83 30.00 -60.73
C LEU A 900 -12.34 28.71 -61.38
N GLU A 901 -12.56 27.66 -60.59
CA GLU A 901 -13.08 26.38 -61.05
C GLU A 901 -14.27 25.95 -60.17
N PRO A 902 -15.51 26.37 -60.50
CA PRO A 902 -16.71 25.72 -59.96
C PRO A 902 -16.71 24.22 -60.29
N PHE A 903 -17.13 23.39 -59.32
CA PHE A 903 -17.24 21.95 -59.49
C PHE A 903 -18.49 21.38 -58.81
N ALA A 904 -18.96 20.26 -59.35
CA ALA A 904 -19.99 19.42 -58.78
C ALA A 904 -19.48 17.97 -58.72
N ASN A 905 -19.51 17.37 -57.54
CA ASN A 905 -19.09 16.00 -57.28
C ASN A 905 -20.26 15.16 -56.76
N LEU A 906 -20.33 13.90 -57.18
CA LEU A 906 -21.27 12.91 -56.69
C LEU A 906 -20.49 11.64 -56.34
N ALA A 907 -20.76 11.05 -55.18
CA ALA A 907 -20.13 9.82 -54.74
C ALA A 907 -21.15 8.88 -54.10
N TYR A 908 -21.06 7.60 -54.46
CA TYR A 908 -21.78 6.51 -53.81
C TYR A 908 -20.76 5.62 -53.09
N VAL A 909 -21.05 5.23 -51.85
CA VAL A 909 -20.27 4.32 -51.02
C VAL A 909 -21.18 3.21 -50.54
N HIS A 910 -20.80 1.96 -50.79
CA HIS A 910 -21.40 0.77 -50.24
C HIS A 910 -20.42 0.14 -49.25
N PHE A 911 -20.82 -0.03 -48.00
CA PHE A 911 -20.05 -0.68 -46.95
C PHE A 911 -20.77 -1.95 -46.51
N ASP A 912 -20.00 -3.03 -46.34
CA ASP A 912 -20.48 -4.34 -45.93
C ASP A 912 -19.50 -4.94 -44.92
N SER A 913 -19.98 -5.40 -43.77
CA SER A 913 -19.18 -5.99 -42.70
C SER A 913 -19.75 -7.33 -42.28
N ASP A 914 -18.85 -8.29 -42.04
CA ASP A 914 -19.24 -9.62 -41.57
C ASP A 914 -19.92 -9.57 -40.19
N SER A 915 -20.81 -10.52 -39.96
CA SER A 915 -21.32 -10.83 -38.62
C SER A 915 -20.17 -11.17 -37.66
N PHE A 916 -20.37 -10.93 -36.37
CA PHE A 916 -19.30 -11.11 -35.40
C PHE A 916 -19.80 -11.62 -34.06
N THR A 917 -18.89 -12.24 -33.30
CA THR A 917 -19.08 -12.56 -31.89
C THR A 917 -17.77 -12.23 -31.17
N GLU A 918 -17.85 -11.34 -30.18
CA GLU A 918 -16.72 -11.00 -29.34
C GLU A 918 -16.24 -12.22 -28.55
N LYS A 919 -14.94 -12.21 -28.25
CA LYS A 919 -14.26 -13.19 -27.40
C LYS A 919 -13.83 -12.49 -26.13
N GLY A 920 -14.12 -13.09 -24.98
CA GLY A 920 -13.81 -12.57 -23.65
C GLY A 920 -14.65 -13.26 -22.58
N GLY A 921 -15.04 -12.52 -21.54
CA GLY A 921 -15.94 -12.98 -20.47
C GLY A 921 -17.43 -12.83 -20.82
N ALA A 922 -18.27 -12.78 -19.78
CA ALA A 922 -19.72 -12.83 -19.88
C ALA A 922 -20.35 -11.65 -20.63
N THR A 923 -19.64 -10.53 -20.80
CA THR A 923 -20.14 -9.32 -21.48
C THR A 923 -19.90 -9.32 -22.99
N ALA A 924 -19.46 -10.44 -23.57
CA ALA A 924 -19.23 -10.56 -25.01
C ALA A 924 -20.50 -10.23 -25.79
N LEU A 925 -20.38 -9.42 -26.83
CA LEU A 925 -21.49 -9.08 -27.74
C LEU A 925 -21.39 -9.84 -29.06
N LYS A 926 -22.52 -10.02 -29.73
CA LYS A 926 -22.61 -10.48 -31.11
C LYS A 926 -23.47 -9.53 -31.93
N GLY A 927 -23.15 -9.41 -33.21
CA GLY A 927 -23.92 -8.64 -34.19
C GLY A 927 -24.02 -9.41 -35.50
N SER A 928 -25.12 -9.20 -36.24
CA SER A 928 -25.28 -9.69 -37.60
C SER A 928 -24.35 -8.95 -38.57
N ASP A 929 -24.38 -9.36 -39.84
CA ASP A 929 -23.87 -8.54 -40.93
C ASP A 929 -24.45 -7.12 -40.88
N ASP A 930 -23.66 -6.14 -41.32
CA ASP A 930 -24.03 -4.72 -41.37
C ASP A 930 -23.73 -4.18 -42.78
N THR A 931 -24.75 -3.63 -43.42
CA THR A 931 -24.68 -3.05 -44.78
C THR A 931 -25.15 -1.61 -44.76
N ARG A 932 -24.37 -0.71 -45.38
CA ARG A 932 -24.64 0.73 -45.38
C ARG A 932 -24.38 1.34 -46.75
N ASP A 933 -25.33 2.14 -47.21
CA ASP A 933 -25.27 2.85 -48.48
C ASP A 933 -25.30 4.37 -48.28
N THR A 934 -24.24 5.05 -48.73
CA THR A 934 -24.10 6.50 -48.58
C THR A 934 -23.95 7.19 -49.93
N VAL A 935 -24.84 8.13 -50.22
CA VAL A 935 -24.75 9.01 -51.40
C VAL A 935 -24.39 10.42 -50.95
N LEU A 936 -23.28 10.95 -51.46
CA LEU A 936 -22.73 12.26 -51.12
C LEU A 936 -22.70 13.15 -52.36
N SER A 937 -23.23 14.35 -52.26
CA SER A 937 -23.07 15.39 -53.29
C SER A 937 -22.23 16.53 -52.75
N THR A 938 -21.30 17.07 -53.54
CA THR A 938 -20.52 18.25 -53.16
C THR A 938 -20.58 19.30 -54.25
N LEU A 939 -20.99 20.51 -53.91
CA LEU A 939 -20.91 21.67 -54.79
C LEU A 939 -19.86 22.63 -54.26
N GLY A 940 -18.94 23.08 -55.09
CA GLY A 940 -17.88 23.96 -54.61
C GLY A 940 -17.22 24.80 -55.68
N MET A 941 -16.27 25.59 -55.23
CA MET A 941 -15.44 26.46 -56.05
C MET A 941 -13.99 26.32 -55.62
N ARG A 942 -13.09 26.25 -56.60
CA ARG A 942 -11.65 26.32 -56.38
C ARG A 942 -11.11 27.63 -56.94
N ALA A 943 -10.21 28.25 -56.21
CA ALA A 943 -9.52 29.46 -56.63
C ALA A 943 -8.02 29.16 -56.67
N GLY A 944 -7.40 29.28 -57.84
CA GLY A 944 -6.00 28.93 -58.07
C GLY A 944 -5.20 30.10 -58.65
N ASN A 945 -3.93 30.21 -58.27
CA ASN A 945 -2.98 31.15 -58.85
C ASN A 945 -1.62 30.44 -59.07
N ARG A 946 -0.88 30.89 -60.07
CA ARG A 946 0.44 30.37 -60.44
C ARG A 946 1.50 31.44 -60.24
N PHE A 947 2.56 31.06 -59.55
CA PHE A 947 3.74 31.89 -59.34
C PHE A 947 4.94 31.28 -60.06
N ASN A 948 5.59 32.07 -60.92
CA ASN A 948 6.87 31.70 -61.51
C ASN A 948 7.97 32.01 -60.47
N LEU A 949 8.63 30.98 -59.93
CA LEU A 949 9.71 31.16 -58.95
C LEU A 949 11.03 31.48 -59.66
N ASN A 950 11.30 30.81 -60.78
CA ASN A 950 12.40 31.05 -61.71
C ASN A 950 12.02 30.49 -63.10
N ASP A 951 12.95 30.50 -64.05
CA ASP A 951 12.71 30.07 -65.43
C ASP A 951 12.31 28.59 -65.58
N THR A 952 12.55 27.75 -64.56
CA THR A 952 12.31 26.31 -64.61
C THR A 952 11.35 25.79 -63.54
N GLN A 953 11.02 26.58 -62.51
CA GLN A 953 10.17 26.18 -61.39
C GLN A 953 8.93 27.07 -61.28
N LYS A 954 7.77 26.40 -61.23
CA LYS A 954 6.44 26.99 -61.07
C LYS A 954 5.79 26.48 -59.80
N LEU A 955 5.16 27.37 -59.05
CA LEU A 955 4.37 27.06 -57.86
C LEU A 955 2.89 27.34 -58.15
N ASP A 956 2.08 26.30 -58.20
CA ASP A 956 0.63 26.40 -58.29
C ASP A 956 0.04 26.34 -56.87
N VAL A 957 -0.70 27.38 -56.47
CA VAL A 957 -1.40 27.44 -55.18
C VAL A 957 -2.89 27.50 -55.43
N SER A 958 -3.66 26.66 -54.74
CA SER A 958 -5.13 26.72 -54.81
C SER A 958 -5.80 26.55 -53.45
N ALA A 959 -6.98 27.16 -53.33
CA ALA A 959 -7.89 27.00 -52.21
C ALA A 959 -9.22 26.45 -52.72
N THR A 960 -9.85 25.59 -51.93
CA THR A 960 -11.15 24.96 -52.20
C THR A 960 -12.12 25.34 -51.10
N LEU A 961 -13.33 25.75 -51.50
CA LEU A 961 -14.47 25.86 -50.62
C LEU A 961 -15.66 25.14 -51.27
N GLY A 962 -16.31 24.25 -50.53
CA GLY A 962 -17.46 23.51 -50.99
C GLY A 962 -18.46 23.24 -49.88
N TRP A 963 -19.66 22.84 -50.29
CA TRP A 963 -20.72 22.34 -49.44
C TRP A 963 -21.00 20.89 -49.84
N GLN A 964 -20.80 19.98 -48.90
CA GLN A 964 -21.17 18.58 -49.05
C GLN A 964 -22.52 18.33 -48.39
N HIS A 965 -23.40 17.63 -49.11
CA HIS A 965 -24.70 17.19 -48.65
C HIS A 965 -24.79 15.66 -48.71
N ASN A 966 -25.18 15.03 -47.61
CA ASN A 966 -25.44 13.59 -47.52
C ASN A 966 -26.91 13.30 -47.85
N LEU A 967 -27.14 12.57 -48.94
CA LEU A 967 -28.46 12.23 -49.47
C LEU A 967 -29.03 10.93 -48.85
N SER A 968 -28.23 10.18 -48.10
CA SER A 968 -28.61 8.92 -47.43
C SER A 968 -29.04 9.14 -45.97
N ASP A 969 -29.47 8.09 -45.26
CA ASP A 969 -29.60 8.17 -43.81
C ASP A 969 -28.24 8.47 -43.17
N THR A 970 -28.25 9.34 -42.17
CA THR A 970 -27.09 9.79 -41.40
C THR A 970 -26.95 9.03 -40.07
N SER A 971 -28.00 8.32 -39.65
CA SER A 971 -28.01 7.55 -38.42
C SER A 971 -26.95 6.44 -38.44
N SER A 972 -26.33 6.18 -37.29
CA SER A 972 -25.35 5.12 -37.14
C SER A 972 -25.82 4.18 -36.04
N GLU A 973 -26.66 3.22 -36.42
CA GLU A 973 -27.27 2.26 -35.51
C GLU A 973 -26.80 0.84 -35.85
N GLN A 974 -26.80 -0.04 -34.85
CA GLN A 974 -26.58 -1.47 -35.05
C GLN A 974 -27.32 -2.27 -33.96
N HIS A 975 -27.94 -3.37 -34.38
CA HIS A 975 -28.51 -4.36 -33.46
C HIS A 975 -27.42 -5.28 -32.93
N LEU A 976 -27.22 -5.25 -31.60
CA LEU A 976 -26.30 -6.13 -30.89
C LEU A 976 -27.07 -7.06 -29.95
N ALA A 977 -26.46 -8.13 -29.50
CA ALA A 977 -26.98 -8.99 -28.45
C ALA A 977 -25.84 -9.47 -27.55
N PHE A 978 -26.11 -9.77 -26.28
CA PHE A 978 -25.16 -10.51 -25.46
C PHE A 978 -24.94 -11.90 -26.09
N ALA A 979 -23.69 -12.33 -26.23
CA ALA A 979 -23.34 -13.60 -26.87
C ALA A 979 -23.95 -14.80 -26.15
N SER A 980 -24.15 -14.68 -24.83
CA SER A 980 -24.80 -15.67 -23.96
C SER A 980 -26.32 -15.76 -24.13
N ALA A 981 -26.98 -14.85 -24.86
CA ALA A 981 -28.42 -14.81 -25.03
C ALA A 981 -28.86 -14.46 -26.47
N GLY A 982 -30.17 -14.52 -26.74
CA GLY A 982 -30.75 -14.25 -28.06
C GLY A 982 -31.34 -12.86 -28.25
N ASN A 983 -31.61 -12.12 -27.18
CA ASN A 983 -32.35 -10.86 -27.26
C ASN A 983 -31.46 -9.75 -27.80
N SER A 984 -31.84 -9.17 -28.93
CA SER A 984 -31.14 -8.04 -29.53
C SER A 984 -31.59 -6.72 -28.90
N PHE A 985 -30.68 -5.76 -28.86
CA PHE A 985 -30.90 -4.39 -28.46
C PHE A 985 -30.24 -3.46 -29.47
N ASN A 986 -30.83 -2.28 -29.66
CA ASN A 986 -30.31 -1.29 -30.60
C ASN A 986 -29.28 -0.38 -29.91
N VAL A 987 -28.21 -0.05 -30.63
CA VAL A 987 -27.14 0.81 -30.15
C VAL A 987 -26.86 1.86 -31.20
N GLN A 988 -26.98 3.12 -30.80
CA GLN A 988 -26.68 4.28 -31.62
C GLN A 988 -25.26 4.76 -31.35
N SER A 989 -24.61 5.31 -32.36
CA SER A 989 -23.27 5.89 -32.19
C SER A 989 -23.14 7.21 -32.95
N VAL A 990 -21.91 7.71 -33.04
CA VAL A 990 -21.59 8.91 -33.81
C VAL A 990 -22.11 8.79 -35.24
N SER A 991 -22.89 9.78 -35.65
CA SER A 991 -23.60 9.84 -36.93
C SER A 991 -22.84 10.70 -37.92
N MET A 992 -23.10 10.53 -39.22
CA MET A 992 -22.59 11.46 -40.24
C MET A 992 -23.37 12.77 -40.19
N ASP A 993 -22.75 13.88 -40.60
CA ASP A 993 -23.48 15.13 -40.78
C ASP A 993 -24.28 15.13 -42.09
N ARG A 994 -25.48 15.74 -42.05
CA ARG A 994 -26.30 15.98 -43.24
C ARG A 994 -25.62 16.97 -44.19
N ASP A 995 -25.00 17.99 -43.61
CA ASP A 995 -24.37 19.12 -44.30
C ASP A 995 -23.02 19.42 -43.67
N ALA A 996 -22.00 19.56 -44.49
CA ALA A 996 -20.65 19.91 -44.05
C ALA A 996 -19.96 20.86 -45.02
N ALA A 997 -19.14 21.76 -44.49
CA ALA A 997 -18.26 22.58 -45.30
C ALA A 997 -17.00 21.78 -45.69
N VAL A 998 -16.69 21.76 -46.97
CA VAL A 998 -15.44 21.23 -47.50
C VAL A 998 -14.46 22.38 -47.68
N VAL A 999 -13.33 22.32 -46.99
CA VAL A 999 -12.25 23.30 -47.12
C VAL A 999 -10.99 22.61 -47.60
N GLY A 1000 -10.24 23.24 -48.48
CA GLY A 1000 -8.98 22.68 -48.96
C GLY A 1000 -7.97 23.74 -49.32
N ALA A 1001 -6.69 23.40 -49.19
CA ALA A 1001 -5.58 24.20 -49.66
C ALA A 1001 -4.53 23.29 -50.28
N ARG A 1002 -3.95 23.70 -51.40
CA ARG A 1002 -2.93 22.93 -52.11
C ARG A 1002 -1.81 23.83 -52.57
N ALA A 1003 -0.58 23.33 -52.43
CA ALA A 1003 0.60 23.87 -53.07
C ALA A 1003 1.26 22.77 -53.91
N SER A 1004 1.56 23.08 -55.17
CA SER A 1004 2.17 22.16 -56.12
C SER A 1004 3.40 22.80 -56.74
N LEU A 1005 4.56 22.20 -56.51
CA LEU A 1005 5.85 22.71 -56.96
C LEU A 1005 6.42 21.80 -58.05
N ALA A 1006 6.61 22.35 -59.25
CA ALA A 1006 7.38 21.68 -60.29
C ALA A 1006 8.88 21.73 -59.93
N LEU A 1007 9.50 20.56 -59.71
CA LEU A 1007 10.93 20.45 -59.43
C LEU A 1007 11.77 20.52 -60.72
N GLY A 1008 11.18 20.13 -61.84
CA GLY A 1008 11.74 20.13 -63.19
C GLY A 1008 10.64 19.86 -64.22
N LYS A 1009 11.01 19.39 -65.42
CA LYS A 1009 10.03 19.03 -66.47
C LYS A 1009 9.20 17.79 -66.11
N ASP A 1010 9.81 16.87 -65.39
CA ASP A 1010 9.30 15.50 -65.25
C ASP A 1010 8.84 15.18 -63.82
N ALA A 1011 9.12 16.04 -62.83
CA ALA A 1011 8.87 15.74 -61.42
C ALA A 1011 8.19 16.91 -60.68
N ARG A 1012 7.19 16.59 -59.84
CA ARG A 1012 6.40 17.55 -59.09
C ARG A 1012 6.12 17.03 -57.67
N ILE A 1013 6.20 17.94 -56.69
CA ILE A 1013 5.79 17.66 -55.30
C ILE A 1013 4.52 18.44 -55.00
N ASN A 1014 3.57 17.78 -54.33
CA ASN A 1014 2.30 18.38 -53.92
C ASN A 1014 2.13 18.25 -52.41
N LEU A 1015 1.74 19.34 -51.77
CA LEU A 1015 1.25 19.37 -50.40
C LEU A 1015 -0.22 19.80 -50.43
N ASP A 1016 -1.09 18.96 -49.87
CA ASP A 1016 -2.51 19.23 -49.77
C ASP A 1016 -3.00 19.16 -48.31
N TYR A 1017 -3.94 20.04 -48.00
CA TYR A 1017 -4.76 20.00 -46.80
C TYR A 1017 -6.22 19.92 -47.25
N ASN A 1018 -6.97 19.00 -46.65
CA ASN A 1018 -8.41 18.87 -46.84
C ASN A 1018 -9.12 18.83 -45.48
N GLY A 1019 -10.30 19.44 -45.40
CA GLY A 1019 -11.10 19.50 -44.18
C GLY A 1019 -12.56 19.28 -44.50
N LEU A 1020 -13.23 18.47 -43.70
CA LEU A 1020 -14.68 18.34 -43.66
C LEU A 1020 -15.16 18.86 -42.31
N LEU A 1021 -15.92 19.95 -42.34
CA LEU A 1021 -16.32 20.71 -41.16
C LEU A 1021 -17.85 20.73 -41.09
N GLY A 1022 -18.41 19.75 -40.40
CA GLY A 1022 -19.82 19.67 -40.05
C GLY A 1022 -20.10 20.11 -38.62
N ALA A 1023 -21.35 19.98 -38.20
CA ALA A 1023 -21.79 20.31 -36.85
C ALA A 1023 -21.26 19.30 -35.82
N ARG A 1024 -21.22 18.01 -36.18
CA ARG A 1024 -20.77 16.91 -35.33
C ARG A 1024 -19.40 16.39 -35.75
N ASP A 1025 -19.20 16.17 -37.04
CA ASP A 1025 -17.97 15.62 -37.62
C ASP A 1025 -17.03 16.73 -38.08
N LYS A 1026 -15.82 16.71 -37.55
CA LYS A 1026 -14.72 17.57 -37.97
C LYS A 1026 -13.52 16.71 -38.27
N THR A 1027 -13.23 16.53 -39.55
CA THR A 1027 -12.12 15.72 -40.03
C THR A 1027 -11.15 16.57 -40.84
N HIS A 1028 -9.87 16.45 -40.52
CA HIS A 1028 -8.77 17.16 -41.16
C HIS A 1028 -7.81 16.14 -41.77
N GLY A 1029 -7.33 16.40 -42.97
CA GLY A 1029 -6.41 15.56 -43.72
C GLY A 1029 -5.25 16.37 -44.29
N VAL A 1030 -4.08 15.75 -44.33
CA VAL A 1030 -2.87 16.29 -44.97
C VAL A 1030 -2.29 15.20 -45.88
N GLY A 1031 -1.93 15.59 -47.09
CA GLY A 1031 -1.32 14.73 -48.08
C GLY A 1031 -0.01 15.31 -48.61
N LEU A 1032 0.99 14.46 -48.78
CA LEU A 1032 2.22 14.77 -49.50
C LEU A 1032 2.35 13.79 -50.66
N SER A 1033 2.33 14.29 -51.91
CA SER A 1033 2.54 13.46 -53.09
C SER A 1033 3.77 13.84 -53.88
N LEU A 1034 4.40 12.84 -54.47
CA LEU A 1034 5.44 12.96 -55.48
C LEU A 1034 4.90 12.37 -56.78
N ASP A 1035 4.95 13.17 -57.83
CA ASP A 1035 4.50 12.83 -59.16
C ASP A 1035 5.71 12.80 -60.09
N TRP A 1036 5.86 11.73 -60.87
CA TRP A 1036 6.95 11.54 -61.83
C TRP A 1036 6.39 11.11 -63.20
N GLN A 1037 6.76 11.86 -64.24
CA GLN A 1037 6.39 11.66 -65.64
C GLN A 1037 7.64 11.15 -66.40
N PHE A 1038 7.50 10.18 -67.31
CA PHE A 1038 8.63 9.59 -68.03
C PHE A 1038 8.26 9.03 -69.40
#